data_AF-A0A954ALY8-F1
#
_entry.id   AF-A0A954ALY8-F1
#
_cell.length_a   1.000
_cell.length_b   1.000
_cell.length_c   1.000
_cell.angle_alpha   90.00
_cell.angle_beta   90.00
_cell.angle_gamma   90.00
#
_symmetry.space_group_name_H-M   'P 1'
#
loop_
_entity.id
_entity.type
_entity.pdbx_description
1 polymer ?
#
loop_
_entity_poly.entity_id
_entity_poly.type
_entity_poly.pdbx_seq_one_letter_code
_entity_poly.pdbx_strand_id
1 'polypeptide(L)'
;MKLHRPSRLHTIATRIAVAVVLTCPALLANDYFVDGRTGVDTPAAGNASNPWKTVPYALAQIVSPVRNTHTLFVAGQQTYAITAPITLRDRIDLVGTGSSRPLFVIPSSSLVGLRSDPAIAPFWSTVRSIDFLGGSTAIEVNAPAGASHVLKIEDCRFTKQATRAVDVGGFSGTVIAVRCSFADQTQAIRAQTSQADVVCDVTHCDFERVTATAIELSAGGSARIATGFVNSRFDTCASAIAWSVNTTDFTNLVVDHCSFRHTSGPAIQAKMVGGQHHQLRVGSSTFTDVPQAFALDGTRASGTVALQIGGNVILGASKVGIDLQIGGLPNNLPTWYASTGGNIFERCTEGLVVRIGQTTLGDFTSSGDTVRRSTMDAMRFESAATSFTTNLHNAMLTGNQSRALVVRSTSPFAGRFLTIADNAGTALDVGTSPVTLDHALLDNNKSPELAGGSSLSVSYSCSRITRFQGTGNFVANPRLSRPSYKLTSTSPCIDAGDPAANTNAPPYYDFEGKNRMLNTKSAIVDIGADEFRSRGSMGTSGADAFGVTGFARPIFNQRLGDPVLGGTFQIGATCARGASGNAMTGAIFLLGDADGAFVADLDPLGFAGSMLYFAPLAVSPFMGCSQGTAWLSVQVPNQQQLVDTVVAFQALLAIPGANGLGLVPSGGMRVQIGK
;
A
#
# COMPACT_ATOMS: atom_id res chain seq x y z
N MET A 1 -39.23 98.91 10.93
CA MET A 1 -39.04 98.67 9.48
C MET A 1 -38.55 97.23 9.33
N LYS A 2 -39.41 96.27 8.92
CA LYS A 2 -39.60 95.77 7.53
C LYS A 2 -38.23 95.47 6.86
N LEU A 3 -37.90 94.28 6.34
CA LEU A 3 -38.65 93.09 5.93
C LEU A 3 -37.65 91.94 5.56
N HIS A 4 -38.07 90.68 5.76
CA HIS A 4 -37.74 89.43 5.04
C HIS A 4 -36.31 88.79 4.96
N ARG A 5 -36.23 87.58 5.54
CA ARG A 5 -35.45 86.37 5.12
C ARG A 5 -36.01 85.83 3.77
N PRO A 6 -35.35 84.92 2.97
CA PRO A 6 -34.59 83.74 3.43
C PRO A 6 -33.43 83.16 2.53
N SER A 7 -32.76 82.15 3.13
CA SER A 7 -32.12 80.93 2.60
C SER A 7 -30.89 80.96 1.65
N ARG A 8 -29.95 80.05 1.95
CA ARG A 8 -28.99 79.25 1.11
C ARG A 8 -27.75 78.96 1.99
N LEU A 9 -27.37 77.75 2.40
CA LEU A 9 -27.49 76.40 1.84
C LEU A 9 -27.17 76.38 0.34
N HIS A 10 -25.87 76.25 0.06
CA HIS A 10 -25.14 76.00 -1.19
C HIS A 10 -23.96 76.97 -1.28
N THR A 11 -22.75 76.40 -1.48
CA THR A 11 -21.47 77.08 -1.73
C THR A 11 -20.51 77.23 -0.54
N ILE A 12 -20.24 76.14 0.19
CA ILE A 12 -18.89 75.87 0.73
C ILE A 12 -18.59 74.39 0.46
N ALA A 13 -18.50 74.06 -0.83
CA ALA A 13 -18.12 72.74 -1.35
C ALA A 13 -16.98 72.89 -2.37
N THR A 14 -16.09 73.85 -2.15
CA THR A 14 -14.95 74.07 -3.04
C THR A 14 -13.82 74.71 -2.24
N ARG A 15 -12.68 74.01 -2.18
CA ARG A 15 -11.35 74.46 -1.72
C ARG A 15 -11.01 74.27 -0.24
N ILE A 16 -10.86 72.99 0.16
CA ILE A 16 -9.62 72.53 0.83
C ILE A 16 -9.16 71.29 0.06
N ALA A 17 -8.56 71.54 -1.11
CA ALA A 17 -7.71 70.58 -1.80
C ALA A 17 -6.28 70.90 -1.38
N VAL A 18 -5.90 70.44 -0.19
CA VAL A 18 -4.51 70.40 0.26
C VAL A 18 -4.20 68.94 0.55
N ALA A 19 -3.55 68.34 -0.45
CA ALA A 19 -2.68 67.16 -0.41
C ALA A 19 -2.67 66.36 0.91
N VAL A 20 -3.71 65.57 1.13
CA VAL A 20 -3.53 64.24 1.71
C VAL A 20 -3.77 63.28 0.55
N VAL A 21 -2.70 63.02 -0.22
CA VAL A 21 -2.60 61.76 -0.96
C VAL A 21 -2.66 60.71 0.13
N LEU A 22 -3.87 60.19 0.36
CA LEU A 22 -4.10 58.90 0.98
C LEU A 22 -3.32 57.89 0.12
N THR A 23 -2.04 57.71 0.43
CA THR A 23 -1.33 56.48 0.12
C THR A 23 -1.98 55.40 0.98
N CYS A 24 -3.20 55.00 0.60
CA CYS A 24 -3.65 53.67 0.94
C CYS A 24 -2.59 52.76 0.31
N PRO A 25 -1.77 52.04 1.09
CA PRO A 25 -0.96 51.00 0.49
C PRO A 25 -1.96 50.13 -0.26
N ALA A 26 -1.78 50.00 -1.57
CA ALA A 26 -2.56 49.06 -2.35
C ALA A 26 -2.49 47.74 -1.57
N LEU A 27 -3.65 47.23 -1.13
CA LEU A 27 -3.72 45.90 -0.55
C LEU A 27 -3.05 45.00 -1.58
N LEU A 28 -1.87 44.48 -1.22
CA LEU A 28 -1.10 43.64 -2.13
C LEU A 28 -2.01 42.48 -2.50
N ALA A 29 -2.33 42.38 -3.80
CA ALA A 29 -3.10 41.27 -4.30
C ALA A 29 -2.36 39.99 -3.94
N ASN A 30 -3.05 39.04 -3.31
CA ASN A 30 -2.49 37.72 -3.08
C ASN A 30 -2.67 36.83 -4.31
N ASP A 31 -3.55 37.20 -5.22
CA ASP A 31 -3.88 36.44 -6.42
C ASP A 31 -3.41 37.18 -7.67
N TYR A 32 -2.65 36.47 -8.51
CA TYR A 32 -2.11 36.95 -9.77
C TYR A 32 -2.54 36.05 -10.92
N PHE A 33 -2.58 36.58 -12.14
CA PHE A 33 -3.11 35.88 -13.30
C PHE A 33 -2.18 35.93 -14.50
N VAL A 34 -2.01 34.79 -15.16
CA VAL A 34 -1.32 34.62 -16.45
C VAL A 34 -2.28 34.02 -17.46
N ASP A 35 -2.37 34.63 -18.64
CA ASP A 35 -3.11 34.14 -19.79
C ASP A 35 -2.25 34.36 -21.05
N GLY A 36 -1.75 33.27 -21.63
CA GLY A 36 -0.89 33.34 -22.82
C GLY A 36 -1.57 33.89 -24.08
N ARG A 37 -2.91 33.91 -24.13
CA ARG A 37 -3.72 34.38 -25.26
C ARG A 37 -4.08 35.86 -25.13
N THR A 38 -4.55 36.28 -23.96
CA THR A 38 -5.09 37.64 -23.75
C THR A 38 -4.16 38.56 -22.96
N GLY A 39 -3.18 37.99 -22.25
CA GLY A 39 -2.31 38.74 -21.35
C GLY A 39 -1.24 39.56 -22.05
N VAL A 40 -0.67 40.51 -21.29
CA VAL A 40 0.42 41.39 -21.71
C VAL A 40 1.45 41.51 -20.58
N ASP A 41 2.73 41.31 -20.89
CA ASP A 41 3.83 41.41 -19.92
C ASP A 41 4.23 42.87 -19.67
N THR A 42 3.42 43.57 -18.87
CA THR A 42 3.71 44.93 -18.38
C THR A 42 3.54 45.02 -16.86
N PRO A 43 4.21 45.96 -16.16
CA PRO A 43 4.13 46.05 -14.70
C PRO A 43 2.72 46.39 -14.18
N ALA A 44 1.85 46.97 -15.01
CA ALA A 44 0.48 47.34 -14.65
C ALA A 44 -0.55 46.18 -14.82
N ALA A 45 -0.12 45.05 -15.37
CA ALA A 45 -0.92 43.83 -15.50
C ALA A 45 -0.78 42.92 -14.26
N GLY A 46 -1.33 41.70 -14.34
CA GLY A 46 -1.24 40.67 -13.30
C GLY A 46 -2.50 40.45 -12.48
N ASN A 47 -3.60 41.16 -12.77
CA ASN A 47 -4.91 40.90 -12.16
C ASN A 47 -5.84 40.16 -13.13
N ALA A 48 -6.98 39.66 -12.63
CA ALA A 48 -7.90 38.84 -13.44
C ALA A 48 -8.42 39.54 -14.71
N SER A 49 -8.56 40.87 -14.69
CA SER A 49 -9.04 41.65 -15.84
C SER A 49 -7.94 42.06 -16.83
N ASN A 50 -6.68 42.04 -16.38
CA ASN A 50 -5.51 42.38 -17.17
C ASN A 50 -4.37 41.41 -16.81
N PRO A 51 -4.44 40.14 -17.24
CA PRO A 51 -3.45 39.13 -16.86
C PRO A 51 -2.10 39.38 -17.53
N TRP A 52 -1.04 38.84 -16.95
CA TRP A 52 0.26 38.75 -17.63
C TRP A 52 0.23 37.72 -18.74
N LYS A 53 1.18 37.81 -19.68
CA LYS A 53 1.25 36.87 -20.82
C LYS A 53 2.08 35.64 -20.49
N THR A 54 3.17 35.79 -19.75
CA THR A 54 4.12 34.70 -19.50
C THR A 54 4.37 34.46 -18.01
N VAL A 55 4.54 33.18 -17.65
CA VAL A 55 4.83 32.76 -16.27
C VAL A 55 6.18 33.30 -15.76
N PRO A 56 7.29 33.27 -16.53
CA PRO A 56 8.56 33.86 -16.09
C PRO A 56 8.44 35.35 -15.78
N TYR A 57 7.70 36.11 -16.59
CA TYR A 57 7.49 37.54 -16.32
C TYR A 57 6.71 37.75 -15.03
N ALA A 58 5.59 37.03 -14.86
CA ALA A 58 4.75 37.12 -13.66
C ALA A 58 5.55 36.86 -12.37
N LEU A 59 6.34 35.79 -12.33
CA LEU A 59 7.14 35.43 -11.16
C LEU A 59 8.23 36.47 -10.85
N ALA A 60 8.76 37.17 -11.86
CA ALA A 60 9.70 38.26 -11.65
C ALA A 60 9.02 39.48 -10.98
N GLN A 61 7.75 39.74 -11.28
CA GLN A 61 6.97 40.86 -10.74
C GLN A 61 6.42 40.62 -9.33
N ILE A 62 6.17 39.37 -8.93
CA ILE A 62 5.66 39.05 -7.59
C ILE A 62 6.79 39.23 -6.58
N VAL A 63 6.75 40.35 -5.86
CA VAL A 63 7.61 40.62 -4.70
C VAL A 63 6.89 40.08 -3.48
N SER A 64 7.38 38.97 -2.92
CA SER A 64 6.79 38.34 -1.72
C SER A 64 7.23 39.10 -0.47
N PRO A 65 6.36 39.87 0.22
CA PRO A 65 6.62 40.27 1.60
C PRO A 65 6.64 38.99 2.45
N VAL A 66 7.60 38.91 3.37
CA VAL A 66 8.11 37.75 4.12
C VAL A 66 7.08 36.89 4.91
N ARG A 67 5.76 37.02 4.71
CA ARG A 67 4.73 36.34 5.50
C ARG A 67 3.48 35.86 4.73
N ASN A 68 3.21 36.32 3.52
CA ASN A 68 1.97 35.97 2.82
C ASN A 68 2.20 34.90 1.75
N THR A 69 1.23 34.01 1.58
CA THR A 69 1.17 33.11 0.41
C THR A 69 0.47 33.82 -0.73
N HIS A 70 1.12 33.81 -1.89
CA HIS A 70 0.60 34.32 -3.15
C HIS A 70 0.23 33.16 -4.05
N THR A 71 -0.84 33.31 -4.83
CA THR A 71 -1.24 32.33 -5.84
C THR A 71 -1.15 32.94 -7.23
N LEU A 72 -0.40 32.29 -8.11
CA LEU A 72 -0.31 32.61 -9.53
C LEU A 72 -1.20 31.63 -10.31
N PHE A 73 -2.35 32.12 -10.74
CA PHE A 73 -3.28 31.39 -11.59
C PHE A 73 -2.83 31.43 -13.04
N VAL A 74 -2.66 30.26 -13.64
CA VAL A 74 -2.27 30.10 -15.05
C VAL A 74 -3.50 29.62 -15.82
N ALA A 75 -3.90 30.38 -16.84
CA ALA A 75 -5.04 30.05 -17.68
C ALA A 75 -4.80 28.69 -18.38
N GLY A 76 -5.69 27.74 -18.14
CA GLY A 76 -5.66 26.44 -18.77
C GLY A 76 -6.07 26.47 -20.24
N GLN A 77 -6.10 25.29 -20.87
CA GLN A 77 -6.49 25.17 -22.30
C GLN A 77 -5.53 25.91 -23.25
N GLN A 78 -4.30 26.11 -22.79
CA GLN A 78 -3.24 26.83 -23.49
C GLN A 78 -1.91 26.09 -23.37
N THR A 79 -1.07 26.31 -24.37
CA THR A 79 0.29 25.77 -24.41
C THR A 79 1.29 26.89 -24.11
N TYR A 80 2.09 26.68 -23.07
CA TYR A 80 3.16 27.58 -22.67
C TYR A 80 4.50 26.95 -23.06
N ALA A 81 5.14 27.53 -24.08
CA ALA A 81 6.50 27.17 -24.45
C ALA A 81 7.46 27.83 -23.46
N ILE A 82 8.05 27.04 -22.57
CA ILE A 82 8.97 27.57 -21.57
C ILE A 82 10.39 27.47 -22.12
N THR A 83 10.97 28.62 -22.45
CA THR A 83 12.28 28.70 -23.12
C THR A 83 13.45 28.88 -22.16
N ALA A 84 13.18 29.16 -20.88
CA ALA A 84 14.18 29.32 -19.82
C ALA A 84 13.66 28.76 -18.49
N PRO A 85 14.55 28.31 -17.58
CA PRO A 85 14.12 27.77 -16.30
C PRO A 85 13.22 28.71 -15.51
N ILE A 86 12.09 28.20 -15.01
CA ILE A 86 11.21 28.93 -14.09
C ILE A 86 11.68 28.71 -12.65
N THR A 87 11.89 29.80 -11.90
CA THR A 87 12.18 29.76 -10.47
C THR A 87 10.99 30.27 -9.66
N LEU A 88 10.33 29.36 -8.92
CA LEU A 88 9.34 29.77 -7.92
C LEU A 88 10.06 30.37 -6.72
N ARG A 89 9.56 31.52 -6.26
CA ARG A 89 10.00 32.17 -5.02
C ARG A 89 9.22 31.62 -3.83
N ASP A 90 9.67 31.96 -2.63
CA ASP A 90 9.00 31.55 -1.39
C ASP A 90 7.52 31.95 -1.38
N ARG A 91 6.68 31.02 -0.90
CA ARG A 91 5.24 31.20 -0.72
C ARG A 91 4.49 31.61 -1.98
N ILE A 92 4.95 31.17 -3.15
CA ILE A 92 4.19 31.29 -4.39
C ILE A 92 3.64 29.92 -4.79
N ASP A 93 2.32 29.81 -4.79
CA ASP A 93 1.60 28.69 -5.37
C ASP A 93 1.39 28.94 -6.88
N LEU A 94 1.67 27.96 -7.71
CA LEU A 94 1.44 27.97 -9.15
C LEU A 94 0.27 27.04 -9.47
N VAL A 95 -0.86 27.59 -9.93
CA VAL A 95 -2.12 26.84 -10.06
C VAL A 95 -2.70 26.99 -11.46
N GLY A 96 -2.88 25.88 -12.17
CA GLY A 96 -3.65 25.85 -13.41
C GLY A 96 -5.15 26.09 -13.18
N THR A 97 -5.81 26.80 -14.09
CA THR A 97 -7.25 27.15 -13.99
C THR A 97 -8.06 26.64 -15.18
N GLY A 98 -9.37 26.50 -15.00
CA GLY A 98 -10.32 26.09 -16.04
C GLY A 98 -10.63 24.58 -16.04
N SER A 99 -11.47 24.14 -16.99
CA SER A 99 -11.88 22.73 -17.13
C SER A 99 -10.79 21.83 -17.72
N SER A 100 -9.70 22.41 -18.20
CA SER A 100 -8.55 21.72 -18.78
C SER A 100 -7.26 22.39 -18.33
N ARG A 101 -6.27 21.61 -17.94
CA ARG A 101 -4.99 22.08 -17.39
C ARG A 101 -4.18 22.86 -18.45
N PRO A 102 -3.36 23.85 -18.06
CA PRO A 102 -2.35 24.43 -18.93
C PRO A 102 -1.27 23.39 -19.26
N LEU A 103 -0.76 23.42 -20.50
CA LEU A 103 0.28 22.53 -20.98
C LEU A 103 1.62 23.27 -21.06
N PHE A 104 2.61 22.85 -20.28
CA PHE A 104 3.98 23.35 -20.31
C PHE A 104 4.83 22.45 -21.19
N VAL A 105 5.37 22.99 -22.28
CA VAL A 105 6.23 22.25 -23.22
C VAL A 105 7.70 22.55 -22.93
N ILE A 106 8.50 21.49 -22.75
CA ILE A 106 9.88 21.56 -22.30
C ILE A 106 10.87 21.25 -23.44
N PRO A 107 11.74 22.20 -23.84
CA PRO A 107 12.45 22.12 -25.11
C PRO A 107 13.67 21.17 -25.16
N SER A 108 14.30 20.76 -24.05
CA SER A 108 15.26 19.61 -23.97
C SER A 108 16.14 19.64 -22.72
N SER A 109 16.44 20.81 -22.15
CA SER A 109 17.09 20.98 -20.84
C SER A 109 16.06 21.16 -19.72
N SER A 110 16.48 21.09 -18.44
CA SER A 110 15.61 21.17 -17.26
C SER A 110 14.73 22.44 -17.27
N LEU A 111 13.43 22.34 -16.96
CA LEU A 111 12.47 23.45 -17.16
C LEU A 111 12.09 24.27 -15.92
N VAL A 112 11.77 23.65 -14.78
CA VAL A 112 11.32 24.40 -13.60
C VAL A 112 12.30 24.13 -12.49
N GLY A 113 13.34 24.96 -12.45
CA GLY A 113 14.27 25.00 -11.33
C GLY A 113 13.65 25.78 -10.18
N LEU A 114 13.04 25.07 -9.23
CA LEU A 114 12.69 25.64 -7.92
C LEU A 114 13.99 25.94 -7.18
N ARG A 115 14.53 27.13 -7.42
CA ARG A 115 15.63 27.68 -6.64
C ARG A 115 15.07 28.48 -5.50
N SER A 116 15.29 27.97 -4.31
CA SER A 116 15.03 28.70 -3.09
C SER A 116 16.04 29.82 -2.90
N ASP A 117 15.59 30.94 -2.36
CA ASP A 117 16.49 31.91 -1.76
C ASP A 117 17.10 31.30 -0.47
N PRO A 118 18.41 31.20 -0.26
CA PRO A 118 18.96 30.73 1.01
C PRO A 118 18.49 31.51 2.25
N ALA A 119 18.04 32.75 2.10
CA ALA A 119 17.89 33.69 3.21
C ALA A 119 16.59 33.54 4.04
N ILE A 120 15.60 32.74 3.62
CA ILE A 120 14.22 32.78 4.15
C ILE A 120 13.66 31.37 4.46
N ALA A 121 14.24 30.63 5.40
CA ALA A 121 13.69 29.32 5.82
C ALA A 121 12.57 29.45 6.88
N PRO A 122 11.50 28.61 6.88
CA PRO A 122 11.17 27.53 5.94
C PRO A 122 10.34 27.98 4.73
N PHE A 123 10.51 27.28 3.60
CA PHE A 123 9.85 27.58 2.33
C PHE A 123 8.61 26.72 2.07
N TRP A 124 7.52 27.33 1.62
CA TRP A 124 6.30 26.62 1.18
C TRP A 124 5.94 26.98 -0.26
N SER A 125 5.68 25.99 -1.11
CA SER A 125 5.16 26.24 -2.46
C SER A 125 4.31 25.07 -2.94
N THR A 126 3.25 25.36 -3.70
CA THR A 126 2.39 24.37 -4.33
C THR A 126 2.44 24.53 -5.84
N VAL A 127 2.56 23.43 -6.56
CA VAL A 127 2.34 23.35 -8.02
C VAL A 127 1.11 22.48 -8.23
N ARG A 128 0.04 23.04 -8.80
CA ARG A 128 -1.25 22.32 -8.91
C ARG A 128 -1.87 22.42 -10.30
N SER A 129 -2.44 21.30 -10.78
CA SER A 129 -3.28 21.24 -11.99
C SER A 129 -2.57 21.71 -13.26
N ILE A 130 -1.33 21.27 -13.51
CA ILE A 130 -0.52 21.62 -14.70
C ILE A 130 -0.05 20.34 -15.40
N ASP A 131 -0.08 20.34 -16.74
CA ASP A 131 0.48 19.26 -17.56
C ASP A 131 1.88 19.65 -18.06
N PHE A 132 2.87 18.77 -17.88
CA PHE A 132 4.26 18.94 -18.31
C PHE A 132 4.60 17.94 -19.41
N LEU A 133 5.07 18.43 -20.56
CA LEU A 133 5.37 17.62 -21.74
C LEU A 133 6.81 17.82 -22.23
N GLY A 134 7.55 16.73 -22.37
CA GLY A 134 8.92 16.73 -22.93
C GLY A 134 10.01 17.07 -21.91
N GLY A 135 11.21 17.38 -22.41
CA GLY A 135 12.35 17.84 -21.60
C GLY A 135 13.15 16.76 -20.89
N SER A 136 14.26 17.13 -20.25
CA SER A 136 14.98 16.24 -19.34
C SER A 136 14.24 16.11 -18.01
N THR A 137 14.05 17.26 -17.33
CA THR A 137 13.44 17.35 -16.00
C THR A 137 12.39 18.45 -15.93
N ALA A 138 11.20 18.11 -15.44
CA ALA A 138 10.08 19.05 -15.33
C ALA A 138 10.23 19.94 -14.11
N ILE A 139 10.40 19.35 -12.93
CA ILE A 139 10.60 20.06 -11.66
C ILE A 139 11.92 19.63 -11.06
N GLU A 140 12.81 20.58 -10.83
CA GLU A 140 14.08 20.39 -10.14
C GLU A 140 14.05 21.25 -8.88
N VAL A 141 14.00 20.63 -7.71
CA VAL A 141 14.22 21.32 -6.44
C VAL A 141 15.72 21.48 -6.32
N ASN A 142 16.20 22.71 -6.11
CA ASN A 142 17.61 23.05 -5.88
C ASN A 142 17.70 24.10 -4.77
N ALA A 143 17.79 23.65 -3.53
CA ALA A 143 18.04 24.48 -2.36
C ALA A 143 19.53 24.47 -1.94
N PRO A 144 20.03 25.55 -1.31
CA PRO A 144 21.33 25.55 -0.66
C PRO A 144 21.30 24.70 0.62
N ALA A 145 22.46 24.19 1.03
CA ALA A 145 22.61 23.50 2.30
C ALA A 145 22.12 24.39 3.46
N GLY A 146 21.30 23.85 4.35
CA GLY A 146 20.68 24.57 5.47
C GLY A 146 19.22 25.02 5.22
N ALA A 147 18.73 25.03 3.97
CA ALA A 147 17.37 25.46 3.65
C ALA A 147 16.36 24.29 3.66
N SER A 148 15.27 24.46 4.42
CA SER A 148 14.14 23.53 4.47
C SER A 148 13.02 23.95 3.52
N HIS A 149 12.56 22.98 2.72
CA HIS A 149 11.57 23.17 1.67
C HIS A 149 10.36 22.29 1.90
N VAL A 150 9.18 22.81 1.64
CA VAL A 150 7.96 22.04 1.56
C VAL A 150 7.31 22.32 0.21
N LEU A 151 7.46 21.36 -0.71
CA LEU A 151 6.87 21.41 -2.04
C LEU A 151 5.67 20.47 -2.10
N LYS A 152 4.52 21.00 -2.51
CA LYS A 152 3.35 20.19 -2.85
C LYS A 152 3.16 20.18 -4.36
N ILE A 153 3.01 19.01 -4.96
CA ILE A 153 2.73 18.81 -6.37
C ILE A 153 1.42 18.04 -6.48
N GLU A 154 0.35 18.69 -6.92
CA GLU A 154 -1.00 18.13 -6.84
C GLU A 154 -1.73 18.22 -8.17
N ASP A 155 -2.45 17.17 -8.55
CA ASP A 155 -3.24 17.13 -9.77
C ASP A 155 -2.44 17.48 -11.05
N CYS A 156 -1.12 17.26 -11.07
CA CYS A 156 -0.29 17.50 -12.25
C CYS A 156 -0.16 16.24 -13.11
N ARG A 157 0.14 16.42 -14.41
CA ARG A 157 0.52 15.33 -15.31
C ARG A 157 1.93 15.54 -15.84
N PHE A 158 2.75 14.51 -15.83
CA PHE A 158 4.08 14.50 -16.42
C PHE A 158 4.10 13.49 -17.56
N THR A 159 4.57 13.90 -18.73
CA THR A 159 4.60 13.05 -19.92
C THR A 159 5.88 13.29 -20.73
N LYS A 160 6.59 12.21 -21.08
CA LYS A 160 7.77 12.23 -21.97
C LYS A 160 8.98 13.02 -21.43
N GLN A 161 9.24 12.95 -20.12
CA GLN A 161 10.51 13.42 -19.58
C GLN A 161 11.64 12.41 -19.89
N ALA A 162 12.69 12.89 -20.54
CA ALA A 162 13.81 12.08 -21.03
C ALA A 162 14.69 11.53 -19.91
N THR A 163 14.78 12.22 -18.76
CA THR A 163 15.52 11.73 -17.59
C THR A 163 14.59 11.49 -16.41
N ARG A 164 13.93 12.52 -15.87
CA ARG A 164 13.06 12.40 -14.69
C ARG A 164 12.01 13.49 -14.59
N ALA A 165 10.81 13.21 -14.09
CA ALA A 165 9.79 14.24 -13.93
C ALA A 165 10.10 15.23 -12.79
N VAL A 166 10.41 14.71 -11.60
CA VAL A 166 10.74 15.49 -10.39
C VAL A 166 12.11 15.05 -9.86
N ASP A 167 13.02 16.00 -9.69
CA ASP A 167 14.35 15.77 -9.11
C ASP A 167 14.56 16.60 -7.85
N VAL A 168 15.01 15.95 -6.79
CA VAL A 168 15.32 16.58 -5.51
C VAL A 168 16.71 16.11 -5.06
N GLY A 169 17.75 16.93 -5.24
CA GLY A 169 19.13 16.56 -4.91
C GLY A 169 19.91 17.57 -4.06
N GLY A 170 20.38 17.19 -2.86
CA GLY A 170 21.43 17.93 -2.14
C GLY A 170 20.98 19.02 -1.12
N PHE A 171 19.87 18.81 -0.40
CA PHE A 171 19.25 19.84 0.48
C PHE A 171 19.45 19.62 1.96
N SER A 172 18.66 20.29 2.81
CA SER A 172 18.42 20.04 4.25
C SER A 172 16.96 20.25 4.65
N GLY A 173 16.19 19.18 4.84
CA GLY A 173 14.80 19.27 5.33
C GLY A 173 13.79 19.55 4.22
N THR A 174 13.72 18.69 3.20
CA THR A 174 12.73 18.81 2.12
C THR A 174 11.54 17.89 2.35
N VAL A 175 10.34 18.42 2.44
CA VAL A 175 9.07 17.69 2.42
C VAL A 175 8.47 17.82 1.03
N ILE A 176 8.18 16.71 0.38
CA ILE A 176 7.51 16.66 -0.92
C ILE A 176 6.20 15.90 -0.72
N ALA A 177 5.08 16.52 -1.05
CA ALA A 177 3.81 15.81 -1.17
C ALA A 177 3.42 15.76 -2.65
N VAL A 178 3.24 14.57 -3.21
CA VAL A 178 2.93 14.36 -4.63
C VAL A 178 1.60 13.62 -4.78
N ARG A 179 0.71 14.18 -5.60
CA ARG A 179 -0.55 13.58 -6.07
C ARG A 179 -0.68 13.84 -7.56
N CYS A 180 -0.09 13.02 -8.41
CA CYS A 180 0.12 13.31 -9.84
C CYS A 180 0.03 12.05 -10.71
N SER A 181 -0.15 12.25 -12.01
CA SER A 181 -0.02 11.19 -13.02
C SER A 181 1.28 11.33 -13.80
N PHE A 182 1.94 10.22 -14.08
CA PHE A 182 3.26 10.13 -14.67
C PHE A 182 3.23 9.11 -15.81
N ALA A 183 3.61 9.50 -17.03
CA ALA A 183 3.52 8.63 -18.20
C ALA A 183 4.70 8.76 -19.16
N ASP A 184 5.15 7.64 -19.73
CA ASP A 184 6.07 7.61 -20.88
C ASP A 184 7.42 8.32 -20.63
N GLN A 185 8.00 8.14 -19.46
CA GLN A 185 9.22 8.83 -19.01
C GLN A 185 10.27 7.84 -18.51
N THR A 186 11.53 8.28 -18.40
CA THR A 186 12.59 7.41 -17.89
C THR A 186 12.46 7.14 -16.39
N GLN A 187 12.31 8.18 -15.58
CA GLN A 187 12.11 8.11 -14.12
C GLN A 187 11.03 9.13 -13.71
N ALA A 188 10.27 8.87 -12.65
CA ALA A 188 9.26 9.81 -12.18
C ALA A 188 9.81 10.77 -11.14
N ILE A 189 10.22 10.21 -10.00
CA ILE A 189 10.68 10.99 -8.85
C ILE A 189 12.05 10.47 -8.46
N ARG A 190 13.01 11.38 -8.31
CA ARG A 190 14.28 11.08 -7.66
C ARG A 190 14.46 12.03 -6.48
N ALA A 191 14.75 11.47 -5.32
CA ALA A 191 15.17 12.25 -4.16
C ALA A 191 16.47 11.67 -3.58
N GLN A 192 17.54 12.45 -3.60
CA GLN A 192 18.85 12.02 -3.12
C GLN A 192 19.50 13.05 -2.20
N THR A 193 20.06 12.58 -1.09
CA THR A 193 20.62 13.45 -0.04
C THR A 193 21.77 12.76 0.69
N SER A 194 22.75 13.53 1.16
CA SER A 194 23.88 13.03 1.96
C SER A 194 24.03 13.69 3.34
N GLN A 195 23.23 14.72 3.63
CA GLN A 195 23.42 15.56 4.82
C GLN A 195 22.10 15.93 5.52
N ALA A 196 20.98 15.36 5.07
CA ALA A 196 19.71 16.05 5.24
C ALA A 196 18.45 15.23 5.13
N ASP A 197 17.44 15.69 5.84
CA ASP A 197 16.14 15.06 5.92
C ASP A 197 15.33 15.29 4.64
N VAL A 198 14.81 14.21 4.07
CA VAL A 198 13.84 14.22 2.98
C VAL A 198 12.60 13.46 3.43
N VAL A 199 11.46 14.15 3.42
CA VAL A 199 10.14 13.54 3.53
C VAL A 199 9.53 13.53 2.14
N CYS A 200 9.10 12.37 1.65
CA CYS A 200 8.45 12.26 0.34
C CYS A 200 7.18 11.42 0.48
N ASP A 201 6.04 12.09 0.47
CA ASP A 201 4.71 11.49 0.56
C ASP A 201 4.07 11.49 -0.81
N VAL A 202 3.84 10.30 -1.37
CA VAL A 202 3.26 10.09 -2.69
C VAL A 202 1.91 9.42 -2.50
N THR A 203 0.84 10.13 -2.82
CA THR A 203 -0.53 9.67 -2.52
C THR A 203 -1.45 9.87 -3.70
N HIS A 204 -2.21 8.83 -4.09
CA HIS A 204 -3.11 8.87 -5.25
C HIS A 204 -2.39 9.25 -6.56
N CYS A 205 -1.25 8.62 -6.81
CA CYS A 205 -0.47 8.81 -8.04
C CYS A 205 -0.60 7.62 -8.99
N ASP A 206 -0.56 7.90 -10.29
CA ASP A 206 -0.49 6.89 -11.35
C ASP A 206 0.87 6.98 -12.05
N PHE A 207 1.59 5.88 -12.14
CA PHE A 207 2.87 5.74 -12.85
C PHE A 207 2.71 4.71 -13.96
N GLU A 208 2.80 5.14 -15.21
CA GLU A 208 2.52 4.30 -16.38
C GLU A 208 3.69 4.35 -17.37
N ARG A 209 4.16 3.19 -17.84
CA ARG A 209 5.23 3.09 -18.85
C ARG A 209 6.50 3.88 -18.46
N VAL A 210 6.98 3.68 -17.23
CA VAL A 210 8.23 4.27 -16.75
C VAL A 210 9.40 3.33 -17.03
N THR A 211 10.35 3.73 -17.89
CA THR A 211 11.34 2.78 -18.46
C THR A 211 12.50 2.46 -17.53
N ALA A 212 12.70 3.20 -16.44
CA ALA A 212 13.61 2.90 -15.34
C ALA A 212 12.83 2.76 -14.02
N THR A 213 13.47 3.05 -12.88
CA THR A 213 12.79 3.09 -11.59
C THR A 213 11.84 4.28 -11.53
N ALA A 214 10.56 4.07 -11.24
CA ALA A 214 9.61 5.18 -11.14
C ALA A 214 9.98 6.14 -10.00
N ILE A 215 10.26 5.61 -8.81
CA ILE A 215 10.64 6.41 -7.65
C ILE A 215 11.97 5.90 -7.09
N GLU A 216 12.97 6.77 -7.07
CA GLU A 216 14.27 6.48 -6.45
C GLU A 216 14.53 7.42 -5.29
N LEU A 217 14.75 6.84 -4.13
CA LEU A 217 15.04 7.55 -2.90
C LEU A 217 16.37 7.06 -2.35
N SER A 218 17.33 7.97 -2.15
CA SER A 218 18.58 7.59 -1.50
C SER A 218 19.11 8.60 -0.50
N ALA A 219 19.54 8.08 0.66
CA ALA A 219 20.16 8.86 1.72
C ALA A 219 21.55 8.33 2.05
N GLY A 220 22.50 9.23 2.28
CA GLY A 220 23.83 8.97 2.80
C GLY A 220 24.12 9.78 4.06
N GLY A 221 25.18 9.41 4.80
CA GLY A 221 25.74 10.25 5.87
C GLY A 221 24.82 10.36 7.09
N SER A 222 24.40 11.59 7.42
CA SER A 222 23.47 11.87 8.52
C SER A 222 22.04 12.15 8.05
N ALA A 223 21.73 11.90 6.76
CA ALA A 223 20.45 12.21 6.16
C ALA A 223 19.33 11.27 6.65
N ARG A 224 18.14 11.80 6.92
CA ARG A 224 16.92 10.99 7.12
C ARG A 224 16.10 10.91 5.86
N ILE A 225 15.47 9.77 5.62
CA ILE A 225 14.41 9.62 4.61
C ILE A 225 13.20 9.05 5.31
N ALA A 226 12.08 9.77 5.25
CA ALA A 226 10.78 9.30 5.71
C ALA A 226 9.79 9.39 4.55
N THR A 227 9.24 8.26 4.10
CA THR A 227 8.36 8.27 2.93
C THR A 227 7.09 7.46 3.15
N GLY A 228 5.97 8.01 2.70
CA GLY A 228 4.68 7.35 2.63
C GLY A 228 4.21 7.23 1.18
N PHE A 229 3.97 6.00 0.73
CA PHE A 229 3.35 5.68 -0.56
C PHE A 229 1.97 5.10 -0.28
N VAL A 230 0.92 5.85 -0.63
CA VAL A 230 -0.46 5.45 -0.31
C VAL A 230 -1.37 5.57 -1.52
N ASN A 231 -2.24 4.58 -1.76
CA ASN A 231 -3.24 4.61 -2.84
C ASN A 231 -2.64 4.92 -4.22
N SER A 232 -1.43 4.44 -4.52
CA SER A 232 -0.76 4.74 -5.78
C SER A 232 -0.67 3.50 -6.68
N ARG A 233 -0.73 3.71 -7.99
CA ARG A 233 -0.68 2.67 -9.02
C ARG A 233 0.61 2.78 -9.81
N PHE A 234 1.28 1.65 -10.01
CA PHE A 234 2.47 1.51 -10.83
C PHE A 234 2.23 0.42 -11.88
N ASP A 235 2.26 0.78 -13.15
CA ASP A 235 1.96 -0.13 -14.26
C ASP A 235 3.05 -0.02 -15.34
N THR A 236 3.59 -1.17 -15.75
CA THR A 236 4.59 -1.24 -16.83
C THR A 236 5.83 -0.39 -16.50
N CYS A 237 6.33 -0.49 -15.26
CA CYS A 237 7.54 0.21 -14.80
C CYS A 237 8.74 -0.75 -14.80
N ALA A 238 9.98 -0.29 -15.02
CA ALA A 238 11.12 -1.21 -14.86
C ALA A 238 11.30 -1.61 -13.39
N SER A 239 11.17 -0.67 -12.46
CA SER A 239 10.96 -0.94 -11.03
C SER A 239 10.07 0.18 -10.48
N ALA A 240 9.22 -0.08 -9.50
CA ALA A 240 8.33 0.96 -9.01
C ALA A 240 9.02 1.85 -7.97
N ILE A 241 9.54 1.25 -6.90
CA ILE A 241 10.19 1.97 -5.80
C ILE A 241 11.56 1.37 -5.53
N ALA A 242 12.62 2.18 -5.65
CA ALA A 242 13.94 1.86 -5.12
C ALA A 242 14.25 2.80 -3.95
N TRP A 243 14.43 2.22 -2.77
CA TRP A 243 14.74 2.94 -1.55
C TRP A 243 16.07 2.45 -0.98
N SER A 244 17.06 3.34 -0.92
CA SER A 244 18.42 2.98 -0.50
C SER A 244 18.94 3.95 0.55
N VAL A 245 19.13 3.48 1.78
CA VAL A 245 19.65 4.30 2.87
C VAL A 245 21.03 3.81 3.32
N ASN A 246 21.95 4.75 3.45
CA ASN A 246 23.30 4.59 3.99
C ASN A 246 23.57 5.68 5.04
N THR A 247 22.79 5.69 6.11
CA THR A 247 22.74 6.80 7.08
C THR A 247 22.98 6.31 8.50
N THR A 248 23.42 7.17 9.40
CA THR A 248 23.49 6.89 10.85
C THR A 248 22.16 7.08 11.58
N ASP A 249 21.17 7.70 10.92
CA ASP A 249 19.96 8.22 11.56
C ASP A 249 18.70 7.39 11.26
N PHE A 250 17.55 7.85 11.79
CA PHE A 250 16.26 7.22 11.62
C PHE A 250 15.76 7.32 10.17
N THR A 251 15.25 6.23 9.61
CA THR A 251 14.54 6.25 8.33
C THR A 251 13.26 5.41 8.36
N ASN A 252 12.27 5.83 7.57
CA ASN A 252 10.98 5.16 7.47
C ASN A 252 10.56 5.01 6.00
N LEU A 253 10.13 3.81 5.63
CA LEU A 253 9.47 3.52 4.37
C LEU A 253 8.11 2.90 4.68
N VAL A 254 7.03 3.60 4.31
CA VAL A 254 5.66 3.08 4.37
C VAL A 254 5.14 2.97 2.95
N VAL A 255 4.79 1.76 2.52
CA VAL A 255 4.01 1.48 1.33
C VAL A 255 2.73 0.82 1.78
N ASP A 256 1.60 1.47 1.59
CA ASP A 256 0.33 0.97 2.10
C ASP A 256 -0.76 1.23 1.07
N HIS A 257 -1.61 0.26 0.84
CA HIS A 257 -2.68 0.43 -0.13
C HIS A 257 -2.14 0.83 -1.54
N CYS A 258 -1.10 0.17 -2.09
CA CYS A 258 -0.61 0.43 -3.46
C CYS A 258 -0.82 -0.76 -4.42
N SER A 259 -0.86 -0.48 -5.73
CA SER A 259 -0.96 -1.50 -6.79
C SER A 259 0.25 -1.48 -7.71
N PHE A 260 0.85 -2.64 -7.95
CA PHE A 260 2.03 -2.83 -8.78
C PHE A 260 1.77 -3.87 -9.87
N ARG A 261 1.96 -3.51 -11.14
CA ARG A 261 1.61 -4.35 -12.29
C ARG A 261 2.68 -4.32 -13.36
N HIS A 262 2.94 -5.49 -13.94
CA HIS A 262 3.79 -5.65 -15.14
C HIS A 262 5.16 -5.00 -15.01
N THR A 263 5.78 -5.04 -13.82
CA THR A 263 7.14 -4.49 -13.68
C THR A 263 8.16 -5.42 -14.33
N SER A 264 9.27 -4.90 -14.87
CA SER A 264 10.32 -5.76 -15.44
C SER A 264 11.42 -6.16 -14.42
N GLY A 265 11.47 -5.47 -13.29
CA GLY A 265 12.29 -5.74 -12.10
C GLY A 265 11.42 -5.78 -10.82
N PRO A 266 12.04 -5.69 -9.63
CA PRO A 266 11.29 -5.67 -8.37
C PRO A 266 10.30 -4.50 -8.34
N ALA A 267 9.08 -4.75 -7.83
CA ALA A 267 8.13 -3.67 -7.58
C ALA A 267 8.69 -2.75 -6.49
N ILE A 268 9.10 -3.31 -5.35
CA ILE A 268 9.77 -2.57 -4.28
C ILE A 268 11.14 -3.19 -4.02
N GLN A 269 12.19 -2.37 -4.14
CA GLN A 269 13.55 -2.72 -3.74
C GLN A 269 13.99 -1.80 -2.60
N ALA A 270 14.29 -2.40 -1.46
CA ALA A 270 14.83 -1.72 -0.29
C ALA A 270 16.27 -2.16 -0.05
N LYS A 271 17.14 -1.20 0.28
CA LYS A 271 18.53 -1.44 0.66
C LYS A 271 18.89 -0.56 1.85
N MET A 272 19.48 -1.18 2.86
CA MET A 272 19.85 -0.50 4.11
C MET A 272 21.32 -0.80 4.46
N VAL A 273 22.09 0.25 4.72
CA VAL A 273 23.48 0.17 5.15
C VAL A 273 23.68 1.15 6.31
N GLY A 274 24.28 0.71 7.42
CA GLY A 274 24.44 1.55 8.61
C GLY A 274 23.13 1.84 9.36
N GLY A 275 23.15 2.82 10.25
CA GLY A 275 21.95 3.37 10.89
C GLY A 275 21.64 2.81 12.27
N GLN A 276 20.95 3.62 13.08
CA GLN A 276 20.53 3.25 14.43
C GLN A 276 19.08 2.72 14.46
N HIS A 277 18.19 3.21 13.59
CA HIS A 277 16.77 2.85 13.61
C HIS A 277 16.13 2.89 12.20
N HIS A 278 15.63 1.77 11.72
CA HIS A 278 14.89 1.70 10.45
C HIS A 278 13.50 1.10 10.65
N GLN A 279 12.50 1.73 10.04
CA GLN A 279 11.14 1.21 10.01
C GLN A 279 10.70 1.02 8.56
N LEU A 280 10.30 -0.20 8.21
CA LEU A 280 9.80 -0.55 6.89
C LEU A 280 8.44 -1.21 7.07
N ARG A 281 7.42 -0.65 6.45
CA ARG A 281 6.08 -1.21 6.42
C ARG A 281 5.59 -1.33 4.98
N VAL A 282 5.25 -2.55 4.56
CA VAL A 282 4.59 -2.82 3.27
C VAL A 282 3.27 -3.54 3.54
N GLY A 283 2.17 -2.79 3.46
CA GLY A 283 0.86 -3.20 3.91
C GLY A 283 -0.19 -3.20 2.80
N SER A 284 -1.13 -4.14 2.89
CA SER A 284 -2.41 -4.11 2.16
C SER A 284 -2.27 -3.79 0.66
N SER A 285 -1.20 -4.24 -0.01
CA SER A 285 -0.87 -3.87 -1.41
C SER A 285 -1.03 -5.05 -2.38
N THR A 286 -1.26 -4.78 -3.67
CA THR A 286 -1.38 -5.82 -4.71
C THR A 286 -0.21 -5.78 -5.67
N PHE A 287 0.24 -6.97 -6.04
CA PHE A 287 1.36 -7.18 -6.93
C PHE A 287 0.94 -8.21 -7.97
N THR A 288 0.71 -7.78 -9.21
CA THR A 288 0.24 -8.65 -10.29
C THR A 288 1.29 -8.72 -11.39
N ASP A 289 1.73 -9.94 -11.72
CA ASP A 289 2.66 -10.23 -12.82
C ASP A 289 3.97 -9.43 -12.73
N VAL A 290 4.53 -9.35 -11.52
CA VAL A 290 5.83 -8.72 -11.22
C VAL A 290 6.91 -9.79 -11.04
N PRO A 291 8.19 -9.56 -11.36
CA PRO A 291 9.25 -10.51 -11.02
C PRO A 291 9.37 -10.75 -9.52
N GLN A 292 9.34 -9.66 -8.74
CA GLN A 292 9.40 -9.68 -7.29
C GLN A 292 8.51 -8.59 -6.71
N ALA A 293 7.69 -8.92 -5.71
CA ALA A 293 6.83 -7.92 -5.06
C ALA A 293 7.65 -7.03 -4.11
N PHE A 294 8.46 -7.65 -3.26
CA PHE A 294 9.35 -6.95 -2.34
C PHE A 294 10.70 -7.65 -2.26
N ALA A 295 11.77 -6.87 -2.42
CA ALA A 295 13.15 -7.31 -2.23
C ALA A 295 13.83 -6.42 -1.18
N LEU A 296 14.37 -7.03 -0.13
CA LEU A 296 15.26 -6.38 0.81
C LEU A 296 16.68 -6.91 0.59
N ASP A 297 17.56 -6.09 0.01
CA ASP A 297 18.87 -6.54 -0.46
C ASP A 297 20.00 -6.14 0.48
N GLY A 298 20.75 -7.13 0.95
CA GLY A 298 22.09 -6.96 1.52
C GLY A 298 22.14 -6.03 2.73
N THR A 299 21.12 -6.09 3.59
CA THR A 299 21.05 -5.13 4.70
C THR A 299 22.20 -5.31 5.67
N ARG A 300 22.86 -4.21 6.02
CA ARG A 300 23.92 -4.14 7.04
C ARG A 300 23.64 -2.99 8.01
N ALA A 301 22.53 -3.06 8.73
CA ALA A 301 22.14 -2.01 9.67
C ALA A 301 22.78 -2.18 11.05
N SER A 302 23.34 -1.12 11.64
CA SER A 302 24.03 -1.20 12.94
C SER A 302 23.12 -1.09 14.17
N GLY A 303 21.82 -0.84 13.99
CA GLY A 303 20.85 -0.65 15.07
C GLY A 303 19.52 -1.38 14.85
N THR A 304 18.44 -0.91 15.43
CA THR A 304 17.14 -1.60 15.39
C THR A 304 16.50 -1.50 14.00
N VAL A 305 16.14 -2.64 13.43
CA VAL A 305 15.33 -2.70 12.20
C VAL A 305 13.98 -3.32 12.52
N ALA A 306 12.91 -2.58 12.26
CA ALA A 306 11.54 -3.06 12.32
C ALA A 306 11.00 -3.18 10.90
N LEU A 307 10.77 -4.42 10.45
CA LEU A 307 10.17 -4.74 9.16
C LEU A 307 8.79 -5.37 9.38
N GLN A 308 7.76 -4.82 8.75
CA GLN A 308 6.40 -5.34 8.78
C GLN A 308 5.85 -5.44 7.35
N ILE A 309 5.63 -6.66 6.86
CA ILE A 309 5.04 -6.89 5.53
C ILE A 309 3.76 -7.72 5.67
N GLY A 310 2.59 -7.11 5.49
CA GLY A 310 1.35 -7.84 5.75
C GLY A 310 0.13 -7.40 4.96
N GLY A 311 -0.84 -8.31 4.84
CA GLY A 311 -2.09 -8.08 4.12
C GLY A 311 -1.92 -7.92 2.60
N ASN A 312 -0.77 -8.28 2.03
CA ASN A 312 -0.52 -8.10 0.60
C ASN A 312 -1.10 -9.26 -0.22
N VAL A 313 -1.45 -8.99 -1.47
CA VAL A 313 -1.88 -10.01 -2.45
C VAL A 313 -0.89 -10.02 -3.60
N ILE A 314 -0.18 -11.12 -3.76
CA ILE A 314 0.90 -11.30 -4.73
C ILE A 314 0.49 -12.40 -5.70
N LEU A 315 0.20 -12.01 -6.94
CA LEU A 315 -0.27 -12.89 -8.00
C LEU A 315 0.76 -12.98 -9.12
N GLY A 316 1.16 -14.20 -9.47
CA GLY A 316 1.98 -14.43 -10.67
C GLY A 316 3.41 -13.91 -10.54
N ALA A 317 3.97 -13.84 -9.32
CA ALA A 317 5.34 -13.36 -9.16
C ALA A 317 6.34 -14.29 -9.86
N SER A 318 7.00 -13.85 -10.92
CA SER A 318 7.75 -14.76 -11.81
C SER A 318 9.08 -15.26 -11.22
N LYS A 319 9.60 -14.63 -10.15
CA LYS A 319 10.77 -15.10 -9.39
C LYS A 319 10.43 -15.43 -7.94
N VAL A 320 10.10 -14.43 -7.15
CA VAL A 320 9.84 -14.57 -5.70
C VAL A 320 8.78 -13.55 -5.31
N GLY A 321 7.79 -13.91 -4.49
CA GLY A 321 6.89 -12.92 -3.92
C GLY A 321 7.65 -11.92 -3.05
N ILE A 322 8.13 -12.39 -1.89
CA ILE A 322 8.91 -11.59 -0.94
C ILE A 322 10.29 -12.22 -0.76
N ASP A 323 11.37 -11.48 -1.02
CA ASP A 323 12.75 -11.89 -0.78
C ASP A 323 13.41 -10.99 0.27
N LEU A 324 13.76 -11.56 1.43
CA LEU A 324 14.44 -10.87 2.52
C LEU A 324 15.87 -11.37 2.64
N GLN A 325 16.85 -10.53 2.25
CA GLN A 325 18.27 -10.83 2.38
C GLN A 325 18.92 -9.94 3.45
N ILE A 326 19.00 -10.49 4.66
CA ILE A 326 19.58 -9.84 5.83
C ILE A 326 21.06 -10.24 5.91
N GLY A 327 21.95 -9.29 5.63
CA GLY A 327 23.38 -9.52 5.63
C GLY A 327 23.95 -9.67 7.05
N GLY A 328 25.06 -10.41 7.16
CA GLY A 328 25.83 -10.51 8.41
C GLY A 328 26.57 -9.21 8.72
N LEU A 329 26.74 -8.90 10.00
CA LEU A 329 27.38 -7.68 10.48
C LEU A 329 28.64 -7.95 11.29
N PRO A 330 29.70 -7.14 11.11
CA PRO A 330 30.89 -7.25 11.94
C PRO A 330 30.58 -6.67 13.34
N ASN A 331 30.34 -7.57 14.30
CA ASN A 331 30.65 -7.42 15.72
C ASN A 331 29.80 -6.50 16.61
N ASN A 332 28.81 -5.77 16.09
CA ASN A 332 27.77 -5.11 16.89
C ASN A 332 26.42 -5.71 16.50
N LEU A 333 25.68 -6.27 17.45
CA LEU A 333 24.45 -7.03 17.20
C LEU A 333 23.26 -6.05 17.09
N PRO A 334 22.83 -5.63 15.89
CA PRO A 334 21.54 -4.97 15.75
C PRO A 334 20.45 -5.91 16.24
N THR A 335 19.38 -5.34 16.78
CA THR A 335 18.16 -6.09 17.06
C THR A 335 17.23 -6.02 15.86
N TRP A 336 17.01 -7.16 15.22
CA TRP A 336 16.09 -7.29 14.10
C TRP A 336 14.74 -7.80 14.54
N TYR A 337 13.69 -7.06 14.17
CA TYR A 337 12.31 -7.47 14.31
C TYR A 337 11.69 -7.47 12.92
N ALA A 338 11.60 -8.64 12.32
CA ALA A 338 10.96 -8.81 11.02
C ALA A 338 9.68 -9.62 11.19
N SER A 339 8.60 -9.11 10.62
CA SER A 339 7.31 -9.79 10.61
C SER A 339 6.68 -9.78 9.24
N THR A 340 6.13 -10.91 8.85
CA THR A 340 5.19 -11.01 7.74
C THR A 340 3.85 -11.51 8.26
N GLY A 341 2.74 -11.11 7.65
CA GLY A 341 1.48 -11.76 7.99
C GLY A 341 0.27 -11.41 7.17
N GLY A 342 -0.63 -12.39 7.01
CA GLY A 342 -1.84 -12.26 6.21
C GLY A 342 -1.58 -11.99 4.73
N ASN A 343 -0.40 -12.33 4.21
CA ASN A 343 -0.11 -12.20 2.79
C ASN A 343 -0.67 -13.40 2.01
N ILE A 344 -1.15 -13.16 0.79
CA ILE A 344 -1.63 -14.18 -0.13
C ILE A 344 -0.66 -14.25 -1.31
N PHE A 345 0.03 -15.36 -1.46
CA PHE A 345 0.90 -15.65 -2.59
C PHE A 345 0.22 -16.68 -3.48
N GLU A 346 0.06 -16.37 -4.75
CA GLU A 346 -0.73 -17.16 -5.68
C GLU A 346 -0.01 -17.26 -7.03
N ARG A 347 0.27 -18.49 -7.49
CA ARG A 347 0.98 -18.73 -8.76
C ARG A 347 2.35 -18.02 -8.84
N CYS A 348 3.03 -17.87 -7.71
CA CYS A 348 4.39 -17.35 -7.68
C CYS A 348 5.40 -18.43 -8.08
N THR A 349 6.61 -18.08 -8.47
CA THR A 349 7.68 -19.08 -8.57
C THR A 349 8.07 -19.55 -7.17
N GLU A 350 8.50 -18.63 -6.32
CA GLU A 350 8.63 -18.84 -4.87
C GLU A 350 7.72 -17.85 -4.12
N GLY A 351 7.16 -18.25 -2.98
CA GLY A 351 6.29 -17.37 -2.18
C GLY A 351 7.09 -16.39 -1.33
N LEU A 352 7.61 -16.88 -0.20
CA LEU A 352 8.41 -16.12 0.75
C LEU A 352 9.79 -16.75 0.92
N VAL A 353 10.84 -15.94 0.76
CA VAL A 353 12.23 -16.36 0.96
C VAL A 353 12.88 -15.44 1.98
N VAL A 354 13.47 -16.03 3.02
CA VAL A 354 14.20 -15.32 4.08
C VAL A 354 15.60 -15.90 4.18
N ARG A 355 16.61 -15.04 4.02
CA ARG A 355 18.03 -15.38 4.09
C ARG A 355 18.72 -14.49 5.13
N ILE A 356 19.34 -15.12 6.13
CA ILE A 356 19.95 -14.43 7.27
C ILE A 356 21.43 -14.81 7.38
N GLY A 357 22.30 -13.81 7.35
CA GLY A 357 23.75 -13.96 7.48
C GLY A 357 24.22 -14.33 8.90
N GLN A 358 25.48 -14.75 9.01
CA GLN A 358 26.15 -15.00 10.29
C GLN A 358 26.19 -13.69 11.11
N THR A 359 25.86 -13.74 12.41
CA THR A 359 25.89 -12.63 13.42
C THR A 359 24.62 -11.77 13.67
N THR A 360 23.43 -12.23 13.32
CA THR A 360 22.20 -11.46 13.62
C THR A 360 21.54 -11.93 14.93
N LEU A 361 21.29 -11.01 15.88
CA LEU A 361 20.31 -11.21 16.96
C LEU A 361 18.96 -10.68 16.49
N GLY A 362 17.91 -11.45 16.72
CA GLY A 362 16.55 -11.00 16.39
C GLY A 362 15.58 -12.15 16.19
N ASP A 363 14.37 -11.76 15.82
CA ASP A 363 13.28 -12.68 15.56
C ASP A 363 12.65 -12.37 14.21
N PHE A 364 12.34 -13.43 13.47
CA PHE A 364 11.45 -13.39 12.31
C PHE A 364 10.16 -14.11 12.68
N THR A 365 9.02 -13.46 12.44
CA THR A 365 7.70 -14.09 12.63
C THR A 365 6.85 -13.94 11.37
N SER A 366 6.45 -15.05 10.78
CA SER A 366 5.40 -15.08 9.75
C SER A 366 4.10 -15.59 10.38
N SER A 367 2.98 -14.89 10.17
CA SER A 367 1.68 -15.29 10.72
C SER A 367 0.51 -15.11 9.76
N GLY A 368 -0.27 -16.16 9.50
CA GLY A 368 -1.45 -16.05 8.62
C GLY A 368 -1.13 -15.97 7.13
N ASP A 369 0.13 -16.17 6.74
CA ASP A 369 0.53 -16.15 5.34
C ASP A 369 0.02 -17.41 4.61
N THR A 370 -0.52 -17.21 3.40
CA THR A 370 -1.05 -18.27 2.54
C THR A 370 -0.28 -18.33 1.24
N VAL A 371 0.35 -19.46 0.94
CA VAL A 371 1.07 -19.69 -0.32
C VAL A 371 0.43 -20.84 -1.09
N ARG A 372 -0.05 -20.52 -2.30
CA ARG A 372 -0.80 -21.43 -3.15
C ARG A 372 -0.23 -21.52 -4.56
N ARG A 373 -0.13 -22.75 -5.06
CA ARG A 373 0.21 -23.06 -6.45
C ARG A 373 1.52 -22.42 -6.92
N SER A 374 2.48 -22.29 -6.01
CA SER A 374 3.82 -21.88 -6.40
C SER A 374 4.47 -22.94 -7.29
N THR A 375 5.25 -22.53 -8.29
CA THR A 375 5.92 -23.48 -9.20
C THR A 375 7.14 -24.12 -8.56
N MET A 376 7.78 -23.44 -7.61
CA MET A 376 8.91 -23.89 -6.81
C MET A 376 8.54 -23.91 -5.32
N ASP A 377 9.47 -23.53 -4.45
CA ASP A 377 9.29 -23.64 -2.99
C ASP A 377 8.26 -22.61 -2.51
N ALA A 378 7.30 -23.03 -1.69
CA ALA A 378 6.28 -22.12 -1.17
C ALA A 378 6.90 -21.11 -0.19
N MET A 379 7.65 -21.60 0.79
CA MET A 379 8.44 -20.80 1.73
C MET A 379 9.83 -21.39 1.93
N ARG A 380 10.83 -20.51 2.06
CA ARG A 380 12.22 -20.90 2.31
C ARG A 380 12.86 -20.02 3.38
N PHE A 381 13.42 -20.66 4.40
CA PHE A 381 14.15 -20.04 5.49
C PHE A 381 15.59 -20.54 5.51
N GLU A 382 16.54 -19.66 5.21
CA GLU A 382 17.97 -19.94 5.21
C GLU A 382 18.63 -19.03 6.24
N SER A 383 19.34 -19.59 7.22
CA SER A 383 20.00 -18.80 8.24
C SER A 383 21.33 -19.43 8.62
N ALA A 384 22.38 -18.61 8.56
CA ALA A 384 23.67 -18.95 9.13
C ALA A 384 23.84 -18.36 10.55
N ALA A 385 22.84 -17.64 11.06
CA ALA A 385 22.84 -17.09 12.41
C ALA A 385 22.48 -18.18 13.44
N THR A 386 23.23 -18.23 14.54
CA THR A 386 23.01 -19.18 15.64
C THR A 386 22.03 -18.67 16.70
N SER A 387 21.74 -17.37 16.71
CA SER A 387 21.01 -16.66 17.77
C SER A 387 19.77 -15.92 17.25
N PHE A 388 19.14 -16.45 16.20
CA PHE A 388 18.01 -15.82 15.53
C PHE A 388 16.79 -16.74 15.55
N THR A 389 15.65 -16.33 16.10
CA THR A 389 14.47 -17.22 16.16
C THR A 389 13.62 -17.04 14.91
N THR A 390 13.27 -18.14 14.24
CA THR A 390 12.28 -18.09 13.14
C THR A 390 10.99 -18.77 13.57
N ASN A 391 9.89 -18.03 13.57
CA ASN A 391 8.57 -18.52 13.91
C ASN A 391 7.61 -18.42 12.71
N LEU A 392 6.88 -19.49 12.43
CA LEU A 392 5.82 -19.54 11.42
C LEU A 392 4.53 -19.98 12.10
N HIS A 393 3.47 -19.18 12.03
CA HIS A 393 2.19 -19.42 12.69
C HIS A 393 1.02 -19.33 11.72
N ASN A 394 -0.02 -20.16 11.91
CA ASN A 394 -1.29 -20.04 11.18
C ASN A 394 -1.10 -19.98 9.65
N ALA A 395 -0.10 -20.67 9.10
CA ALA A 395 0.24 -20.56 7.69
C ALA A 395 -0.34 -21.71 6.88
N MET A 396 -0.74 -21.42 5.64
CA MET A 396 -1.31 -22.39 4.72
C MET A 396 -0.44 -22.51 3.47
N LEU A 397 0.14 -23.68 3.24
CA LEU A 397 1.05 -23.97 2.13
C LEU A 397 0.48 -25.11 1.28
N THR A 398 -0.25 -24.78 0.21
CA THR A 398 -1.10 -25.78 -0.45
C THR A 398 -1.05 -25.76 -1.97
N GLY A 399 -1.08 -26.95 -2.58
CA GLY A 399 -1.17 -27.08 -4.04
C GLY A 399 0.09 -26.64 -4.80
N ASN A 400 1.25 -26.51 -4.14
CA ASN A 400 2.50 -26.07 -4.76
C ASN A 400 3.11 -27.20 -5.61
N GLN A 401 3.82 -26.87 -6.68
CA GLN A 401 4.38 -27.83 -7.64
C GLN A 401 5.72 -28.44 -7.20
N SER A 402 6.32 -27.93 -6.13
CA SER A 402 7.56 -28.42 -5.53
C SER A 402 7.40 -28.59 -4.02
N ARG A 403 8.42 -28.25 -3.22
CA ARG A 403 8.40 -28.31 -1.76
C ARG A 403 7.55 -27.20 -1.18
N ALA A 404 6.85 -27.48 -0.08
CA ALA A 404 6.10 -26.45 0.61
C ALA A 404 7.02 -25.59 1.49
N LEU A 405 7.68 -26.20 2.48
CA LEU A 405 8.51 -25.48 3.44
C LEU A 405 9.94 -26.00 3.44
N VAL A 406 10.92 -25.12 3.20
CA VAL A 406 12.35 -25.43 3.26
C VAL A 406 12.99 -24.67 4.40
N VAL A 407 13.66 -25.38 5.32
CA VAL A 407 14.38 -24.81 6.46
C VAL A 407 15.84 -25.23 6.40
N ARG A 408 16.74 -24.29 6.10
CA ARG A 408 18.20 -24.42 6.05
C ARG A 408 18.83 -23.43 7.02
N SER A 409 18.53 -23.62 8.28
CA SER A 409 18.98 -22.75 9.36
C SER A 409 20.11 -23.43 10.15
N THR A 410 20.90 -22.66 10.90
CA THR A 410 21.66 -23.12 12.08
C THR A 410 20.99 -22.72 13.40
N SER A 411 19.98 -21.86 13.34
CA SER A 411 19.15 -21.43 14.47
C SER A 411 17.81 -22.17 14.55
N PRO A 412 17.18 -22.19 15.76
CA PRO A 412 15.89 -22.82 15.96
C PRO A 412 14.80 -22.27 15.03
N PHE A 413 14.01 -23.19 14.47
CA PHE A 413 12.77 -22.88 13.76
C PHE A 413 11.57 -23.48 14.51
N ALA A 414 10.51 -22.69 14.68
CA ALA A 414 9.25 -23.15 15.24
C ALA A 414 8.10 -22.90 14.25
N GLY A 415 7.46 -23.98 13.81
CA GLY A 415 6.23 -23.93 13.01
C GLY A 415 5.04 -24.35 13.84
N ARG A 416 3.99 -23.54 13.88
CA ARG A 416 2.78 -23.80 14.68
C ARG A 416 1.52 -23.61 13.87
N PHE A 417 0.54 -24.47 14.06
CA PHE A 417 -0.77 -24.32 13.42
C PHE A 417 -0.65 -24.19 11.90
N LEU A 418 -0.01 -25.16 11.27
CA LEU A 418 0.31 -25.14 9.85
C LEU A 418 -0.61 -26.09 9.09
N THR A 419 -1.14 -25.67 7.94
CA THR A 419 -1.79 -26.58 6.99
C THR A 419 -0.91 -26.69 5.76
N ILE A 420 -0.31 -27.86 5.54
CA ILE A 420 0.54 -28.15 4.39
C ILE A 420 -0.05 -29.32 3.60
N ALA A 421 -0.69 -29.03 2.46
CA ALA A 421 -1.47 -30.04 1.77
C ALA A 421 -1.40 -29.98 0.23
N ASP A 422 -1.56 -31.15 -0.40
CA ASP A 422 -1.59 -31.33 -1.86
C ASP A 422 -0.37 -30.73 -2.60
N ASN A 423 0.80 -30.71 -1.96
CA ASN A 423 2.02 -30.25 -2.63
C ASN A 423 2.63 -31.39 -3.45
N ALA A 424 3.07 -31.08 -4.67
CA ALA A 424 3.65 -32.07 -5.58
C ALA A 424 5.07 -32.50 -5.18
N GLY A 425 5.69 -31.85 -4.19
CA GLY A 425 6.93 -32.26 -3.54
C GLY A 425 6.76 -32.46 -2.02
N THR A 426 7.87 -32.40 -1.30
CA THR A 426 7.96 -32.59 0.16
C THR A 426 7.22 -31.49 0.92
N ALA A 427 6.50 -31.85 2.00
CA ALA A 427 5.79 -30.89 2.85
C ALA A 427 6.79 -30.02 3.65
N LEU A 428 7.77 -30.66 4.29
CA LEU A 428 8.83 -30.00 5.04
C LEU A 428 10.20 -30.60 4.73
N ASP A 429 11.14 -29.77 4.30
CA ASP A 429 12.52 -30.13 4.01
C ASP A 429 13.47 -29.39 4.98
N VAL A 430 14.05 -30.13 5.93
CA VAL A 430 14.85 -29.61 7.05
C VAL A 430 16.34 -29.91 6.88
N GLY A 431 17.18 -28.92 7.18
CA GLY A 431 18.64 -29.07 7.30
C GLY A 431 19.06 -29.66 8.66
N THR A 432 20.11 -29.11 9.26
CA THR A 432 20.70 -29.60 10.51
C THR A 432 20.20 -28.89 11.78
N SER A 433 19.27 -27.94 11.65
CA SER A 433 18.77 -27.18 12.80
C SER A 433 17.75 -27.93 13.65
N PRO A 434 17.64 -27.59 14.95
CA PRO A 434 16.45 -27.89 15.73
C PRO A 434 15.21 -27.29 15.08
N VAL A 435 14.27 -28.15 14.70
CA VAL A 435 12.98 -27.75 14.14
C VAL A 435 11.90 -28.31 15.05
N THR A 436 11.03 -27.43 15.52
CA THR A 436 9.81 -27.83 16.25
C THR A 436 8.61 -27.56 15.38
N LEU A 437 7.77 -28.57 15.19
CA LEU A 437 6.43 -28.42 14.64
C LEU A 437 5.40 -28.79 15.70
N ASP A 438 4.44 -27.90 15.92
CA ASP A 438 3.29 -28.16 16.77
C ASP A 438 1.98 -27.81 16.05
N HIS A 439 0.91 -28.56 16.34
CA HIS A 439 -0.42 -28.31 15.78
C HIS A 439 -0.44 -28.28 14.24
N ALA A 440 0.40 -29.09 13.58
CA ALA A 440 0.56 -29.10 12.14
C ALA A 440 -0.27 -30.20 11.47
N LEU A 441 -0.79 -29.90 10.29
CA LEU A 441 -1.55 -30.79 9.44
C LEU A 441 -0.80 -30.99 8.13
N LEU A 442 -0.35 -32.22 7.87
CA LEU A 442 0.27 -32.61 6.61
C LEU A 442 -0.67 -33.57 5.87
N ASP A 443 -1.10 -33.22 4.65
CA ASP A 443 -2.04 -34.07 3.90
C ASP A 443 -1.71 -34.15 2.41
N ASN A 444 -1.60 -35.38 1.88
CA ASN A 444 -1.49 -35.62 0.44
C ASN A 444 -0.32 -34.86 -0.23
N ASN A 445 0.81 -34.72 0.47
CA ASN A 445 2.05 -34.23 -0.12
C ASN A 445 2.82 -35.41 -0.74
N LYS A 446 3.59 -35.20 -1.81
CA LYS A 446 4.35 -36.32 -2.41
C LYS A 446 5.48 -36.77 -1.48
N SER A 447 5.72 -38.08 -1.48
CA SER A 447 6.69 -38.73 -0.60
C SER A 447 8.14 -38.36 -0.95
N PRO A 448 9.00 -38.08 0.05
CA PRO A 448 8.67 -38.07 1.48
C PRO A 448 7.94 -36.78 1.89
N GLU A 449 6.93 -36.89 2.78
CA GLU A 449 6.26 -35.70 3.35
C GLU A 449 7.23 -34.88 4.21
N LEU A 450 8.15 -35.55 4.90
CA LEU A 450 9.22 -34.95 5.69
C LEU A 450 10.58 -35.40 5.16
N ALA A 451 11.45 -34.45 4.81
CA ALA A 451 12.83 -34.73 4.43
C ALA A 451 13.80 -34.05 5.43
N GLY A 452 14.83 -34.79 5.86
CA GLY A 452 15.98 -34.25 6.59
C GLY A 452 15.84 -34.12 8.12
N GLY A 453 17.00 -33.93 8.77
CA GLY A 453 17.21 -33.59 10.19
C GLY A 453 16.94 -34.68 11.24
N SER A 454 17.94 -35.08 12.02
CA SER A 454 17.75 -35.89 13.25
C SER A 454 17.15 -35.10 14.43
N SER A 455 16.93 -33.79 14.25
CA SER A 455 16.54 -32.80 15.26
C SER A 455 15.14 -32.23 15.05
N LEU A 456 14.28 -32.93 14.29
CA LEU A 456 12.88 -32.56 14.11
C LEU A 456 12.02 -33.10 15.27
N SER A 457 11.39 -32.21 16.03
CA SER A 457 10.39 -32.53 17.03
C SER A 457 9.00 -32.17 16.50
N VAL A 458 8.05 -33.10 16.59
CA VAL A 458 6.67 -32.89 16.14
C VAL A 458 5.72 -33.24 17.29
N SER A 459 4.72 -32.41 17.55
CA SER A 459 3.69 -32.67 18.56
C SER A 459 2.31 -32.18 18.11
N TYR A 460 1.25 -32.76 18.67
CA TYR A 460 -0.15 -32.38 18.38
C TYR A 460 -0.46 -32.23 16.89
N SER A 461 0.07 -33.12 16.04
CA SER A 461 0.00 -32.98 14.58
C SER A 461 -0.70 -34.18 13.93
N CYS A 462 -1.28 -33.95 12.75
CA CYS A 462 -2.01 -34.95 11.97
C CYS A 462 -1.35 -35.18 10.60
N SER A 463 -1.14 -36.44 10.22
CA SER A 463 -0.72 -36.86 8.86
C SER A 463 -1.42 -38.16 8.44
N ARG A 464 -1.58 -38.39 7.12
CA ARG A 464 -2.08 -39.67 6.60
C ARG A 464 -1.00 -40.74 6.43
N ILE A 465 0.25 -40.34 6.23
CA ILE A 465 1.28 -41.22 5.66
C ILE A 465 2.33 -41.61 6.70
N THR A 466 2.57 -40.75 7.69
CA THR A 466 3.65 -40.95 8.66
C THR A 466 3.12 -40.86 10.07
N ARG A 467 3.54 -41.78 10.94
CA ARG A 467 3.37 -41.61 12.38
C ARG A 467 4.49 -40.70 12.89
N PHE A 468 4.17 -39.45 13.20
CA PHE A 468 5.10 -38.61 13.95
C PHE A 468 5.29 -39.20 15.35
N GLN A 469 6.54 -39.31 15.78
CA GLN A 469 6.83 -39.59 17.19
C GLN A 469 6.62 -38.31 17.99
N GLY A 470 5.96 -38.40 19.14
CA GLY A 470 5.68 -37.25 20.00
C GLY A 470 4.25 -37.25 20.54
N THR A 471 4.04 -36.45 21.59
CA THR A 471 2.75 -36.33 22.28
C THR A 471 1.69 -35.73 21.35
N GLY A 472 0.48 -36.29 21.39
CA GLY A 472 -0.68 -35.77 20.67
C GLY A 472 -0.69 -35.97 19.15
N ASN A 473 0.34 -36.60 18.58
CA ASN A 473 0.37 -36.90 17.15
C ASN A 473 -0.50 -38.11 16.81
N PHE A 474 -1.23 -38.06 15.70
CA PHE A 474 -2.01 -39.20 15.21
C PHE A 474 -2.05 -39.31 13.68
N VAL A 475 -2.34 -40.53 13.22
CA VAL A 475 -2.45 -40.85 11.80
C VAL A 475 -3.92 -40.93 11.43
N ALA A 476 -4.42 -39.93 10.72
CA ALA A 476 -5.81 -39.90 10.27
C ALA A 476 -5.94 -39.06 9.00
N ASN A 477 -7.06 -39.24 8.30
CA ASN A 477 -7.46 -38.32 7.23
C ASN A 477 -7.96 -37.02 7.89
N PRO A 478 -7.32 -35.87 7.67
CA PRO A 478 -7.75 -34.60 8.26
C PRO A 478 -9.07 -34.07 7.70
N ARG A 479 -9.61 -34.68 6.63
CA ARG A 479 -10.88 -34.34 5.98
C ARG A 479 -10.97 -32.84 5.64
N LEU A 480 -9.99 -32.38 4.87
CA LEU A 480 -9.93 -31.02 4.34
C LEU A 480 -10.96 -30.83 3.23
N SER A 481 -11.79 -29.78 3.33
CA SER A 481 -12.56 -29.23 2.22
C SER A 481 -11.58 -28.59 1.24
N ARG A 482 -11.60 -29.03 -0.02
CA ARG A 482 -10.69 -28.54 -1.06
C ARG A 482 -11.45 -27.73 -2.10
N PRO A 483 -10.80 -26.70 -2.69
CA PRO A 483 -9.46 -26.15 -2.36
C PRO A 483 -9.42 -25.05 -1.29
N SER A 484 -10.42 -24.87 -0.43
CA SER A 484 -10.33 -23.96 0.75
C SER A 484 -9.28 -24.40 1.77
N TYR A 485 -9.00 -25.71 1.83
CA TYR A 485 -8.18 -26.39 2.83
C TYR A 485 -8.64 -26.14 4.28
N LYS A 486 -9.96 -26.01 4.46
CA LYS A 486 -10.61 -25.92 5.78
C LYS A 486 -10.97 -27.27 6.33
N LEU A 487 -11.11 -27.38 7.65
CA LEU A 487 -11.60 -28.59 8.28
C LEU A 487 -13.11 -28.77 7.99
N THR A 488 -13.52 -30.00 7.66
CA THR A 488 -14.95 -30.37 7.61
C THR A 488 -15.46 -30.74 9.01
N SER A 489 -16.78 -30.73 9.25
CA SER A 489 -17.40 -31.03 10.56
C SER A 489 -17.15 -32.43 11.10
N THR A 490 -16.49 -33.28 10.31
CA THR A 490 -16.17 -34.65 10.70
C THR A 490 -14.67 -34.89 10.79
N SER A 491 -13.88 -33.83 10.68
CA SER A 491 -12.43 -33.91 10.77
C SER A 491 -12.00 -34.39 12.16
N PRO A 492 -11.04 -35.34 12.23
CA PRO A 492 -10.44 -35.74 13.50
C PRO A 492 -9.46 -34.68 14.05
N CYS A 493 -9.18 -33.61 13.30
CA CYS A 493 -8.29 -32.52 13.72
C CYS A 493 -9.01 -31.46 14.56
N ILE A 494 -10.33 -31.53 14.65
CA ILE A 494 -11.15 -30.61 15.44
C ILE A 494 -10.98 -30.94 16.93
N ASP A 495 -10.77 -29.92 17.76
CA ASP A 495 -10.58 -30.01 19.21
C ASP A 495 -9.48 -31.03 19.61
N ALA A 496 -8.49 -31.23 18.74
CA ALA A 496 -7.49 -32.29 18.86
C ALA A 496 -6.08 -31.80 19.25
N GLY A 497 -5.89 -30.48 19.35
CA GLY A 497 -4.65 -29.89 19.84
C GLY A 497 -4.46 -30.05 21.35
N ASP A 498 -3.48 -29.33 21.89
CA ASP A 498 -3.33 -29.18 23.35
C ASP A 498 -3.44 -27.70 23.75
N PRO A 499 -4.40 -27.36 24.63
CA PRO A 499 -4.56 -26.00 25.13
C PRO A 499 -3.49 -25.61 26.18
N ALA A 500 -2.78 -26.59 26.75
CA ALA A 500 -1.77 -26.44 27.81
C ALA A 500 -0.32 -26.69 27.33
N ALA A 501 -0.12 -27.13 26.08
CA ALA A 501 1.16 -27.60 25.54
C ALA A 501 2.32 -26.59 25.54
N ASN A 502 2.07 -25.29 25.82
CA ASN A 502 3.08 -24.28 25.55
C ASN A 502 3.08 -23.16 26.58
N THR A 503 4.29 -22.75 26.96
CA THR A 503 4.60 -21.50 27.69
C THR A 503 4.24 -20.23 26.90
N ASN A 504 3.91 -20.38 25.62
CA ASN A 504 3.35 -19.37 24.73
C ASN A 504 1.93 -19.81 24.34
N ALA A 505 0.91 -19.11 24.82
CA ALA A 505 -0.48 -19.40 24.48
C ALA A 505 -0.67 -19.52 22.95
N PRO A 506 -1.60 -20.37 22.47
CA PRO A 506 -1.98 -20.41 21.06
C PRO A 506 -2.22 -19.00 20.52
N PRO A 507 -1.89 -18.73 19.24
CA PRO A 507 -2.21 -17.44 18.65
C PRO A 507 -3.71 -17.21 18.78
N TYR A 508 -4.08 -16.00 19.20
CA TYR A 508 -5.48 -15.69 19.50
C TYR A 508 -6.39 -15.89 18.29
N TYR A 509 -5.86 -15.67 17.08
CA TYR A 509 -6.56 -15.81 15.81
C TYR A 509 -5.97 -16.93 14.94
N ASP A 510 -6.81 -17.55 14.09
CA ASP A 510 -6.44 -18.48 13.01
C ASP A 510 -5.98 -17.72 11.74
N PHE A 511 -5.77 -18.44 10.63
CA PHE A 511 -5.31 -17.81 9.37
C PHE A 511 -6.33 -16.88 8.71
N GLU A 512 -7.63 -17.02 9.02
CA GLU A 512 -8.70 -16.14 8.54
C GLU A 512 -9.03 -15.02 9.55
N GLY A 513 -8.27 -14.90 10.63
CA GLY A 513 -8.49 -13.91 11.68
C GLY A 513 -9.63 -14.27 12.65
N LYS A 514 -10.06 -15.52 12.72
CA LYS A 514 -11.09 -15.99 13.68
C LYS A 514 -10.44 -16.45 14.98
N ASN A 515 -11.11 -16.25 16.11
CA ASN A 515 -10.54 -16.68 17.39
C ASN A 515 -10.34 -18.20 17.41
N ARG A 516 -9.17 -18.70 17.83
CA ARG A 516 -8.91 -20.14 18.00
C ARG A 516 -9.58 -20.79 19.20
N MET A 517 -10.08 -19.97 20.13
CA MET A 517 -10.82 -20.47 21.28
C MET A 517 -12.11 -19.68 21.36
N LEU A 518 -13.24 -20.35 21.16
CA LEU A 518 -14.48 -19.85 21.72
C LEU A 518 -14.32 -19.85 23.24
N ASN A 519 -14.77 -18.78 23.88
CA ASN A 519 -14.76 -18.55 25.33
C ASN A 519 -15.55 -19.59 26.18
N THR A 520 -15.75 -20.81 25.69
CA THR A 520 -16.32 -21.92 26.42
C THR A 520 -15.20 -22.68 27.14
N LYS A 521 -15.43 -23.04 28.41
CA LYS A 521 -14.43 -23.66 29.32
C LYS A 521 -13.93 -25.06 28.90
N SER A 522 -14.15 -25.49 27.66
CA SER A 522 -13.86 -26.85 27.19
C SER A 522 -13.41 -26.95 25.73
N ALA A 523 -13.36 -25.85 24.96
CA ALA A 523 -12.88 -25.90 23.58
C ALA A 523 -11.35 -26.07 23.57
N ILE A 524 -10.87 -27.05 22.81
CA ILE A 524 -9.45 -27.28 22.56
C ILE A 524 -9.15 -26.69 21.19
N VAL A 525 -7.96 -26.12 20.99
CA VAL A 525 -7.58 -25.58 19.68
C VAL A 525 -7.50 -26.69 18.62
N ASP A 526 -7.90 -26.37 17.40
CA ASP A 526 -7.78 -27.29 16.28
C ASP A 526 -6.32 -27.51 15.84
N ILE A 527 -6.07 -28.66 15.19
CA ILE A 527 -4.81 -28.92 14.49
C ILE A 527 -4.90 -28.33 13.08
N GLY A 528 -3.90 -27.54 12.69
CA GLY A 528 -3.80 -26.88 11.39
C GLY A 528 -3.99 -25.36 11.46
N ALA A 529 -3.97 -24.73 10.29
CA ALA A 529 -4.05 -23.27 10.17
C ALA A 529 -5.46 -22.70 10.42
N ASP A 530 -6.50 -23.51 10.27
CA ASP A 530 -7.93 -23.16 10.42
C ASP A 530 -8.42 -23.45 11.85
N GLU A 531 -9.51 -22.81 12.23
CA GLU A 531 -10.32 -23.15 13.41
C GLU A 531 -11.77 -23.40 12.97
N PHE A 532 -12.23 -24.64 13.09
CA PHE A 532 -13.55 -25.09 12.68
C PHE A 532 -14.65 -24.48 13.57
N ARG A 533 -15.80 -24.17 12.95
CA ARG A 533 -16.97 -23.63 13.66
C ARG A 533 -18.24 -24.39 13.28
N SER A 534 -18.84 -25.04 14.27
CA SER A 534 -20.02 -25.90 14.07
C SER A 534 -21.31 -25.16 13.71
N ARG A 535 -21.46 -23.90 14.10
CA ARG A 535 -22.65 -23.06 13.82
C ARG A 535 -22.57 -22.35 12.48
N GLY A 536 -21.61 -22.73 11.63
CA GLY A 536 -21.23 -21.91 10.50
C GLY A 536 -20.29 -20.80 10.94
N SER A 537 -19.48 -20.31 10.00
CA SER A 537 -18.56 -19.22 10.25
C SER A 537 -18.49 -18.28 9.09
N MET A 538 -18.12 -17.04 9.40
CA MET A 538 -17.71 -16.07 8.39
C MET A 538 -16.34 -15.54 8.73
N GLY A 539 -15.55 -15.32 7.69
CA GLY A 539 -14.26 -14.66 7.77
C GLY A 539 -14.12 -13.70 6.60
N THR A 540 -13.60 -12.51 6.86
CA THR A 540 -13.13 -11.64 5.76
C THR A 540 -11.99 -12.35 5.06
N SER A 541 -11.97 -12.30 3.72
CA SER A 541 -10.93 -12.91 2.91
C SER A 541 -10.44 -11.92 1.85
N GLY A 542 -9.15 -11.92 1.55
CA GLY A 542 -8.56 -11.00 0.58
C GLY A 542 -8.32 -9.60 1.15
N ALA A 543 -7.52 -8.81 0.44
CA ALA A 543 -7.27 -7.41 0.76
C ALA A 543 -8.42 -6.50 0.31
N ASP A 544 -8.54 -5.34 0.95
CA ASP A 544 -9.47 -4.29 0.51
C ASP A 544 -8.97 -3.64 -0.80
N ALA A 545 -9.88 -3.15 -1.64
CA ALA A 545 -9.52 -2.44 -2.88
C ALA A 545 -8.85 -1.08 -2.61
N PHE A 546 -8.01 -0.60 -3.55
CA PHE A 546 -7.36 0.71 -3.46
C PHE A 546 -8.23 1.87 -3.94
N GLY A 547 -7.84 3.09 -3.56
CA GLY A 547 -8.46 4.33 -4.03
C GLY A 547 -9.57 4.87 -3.13
N VAL A 548 -9.82 4.22 -1.99
CA VAL A 548 -10.74 4.69 -0.94
C VAL A 548 -10.01 4.59 0.40
N THR A 549 -9.52 5.72 0.92
CA THR A 549 -8.92 5.75 2.25
C THR A 549 -10.00 5.52 3.31
N GLY A 550 -9.97 4.35 3.94
CA GLY A 550 -10.88 3.94 5.02
C GLY A 550 -12.22 3.39 4.52
N PHE A 551 -12.40 2.07 4.58
CA PHE A 551 -13.65 1.31 4.30
C PHE A 551 -13.87 0.95 2.81
N ALA A 552 -14.36 -0.24 2.43
CA ALA A 552 -15.25 -1.16 3.16
C ALA A 552 -14.89 -2.64 2.99
N ARG A 553 -14.59 -3.31 4.11
CA ARG A 553 -14.78 -4.75 4.25
C ARG A 553 -16.28 -5.03 4.23
N PRO A 554 -16.77 -6.12 3.61
CA PRO A 554 -18.12 -6.61 3.87
C PRO A 554 -18.31 -6.74 5.39
N ILE A 555 -19.40 -6.18 5.91
CA ILE A 555 -19.74 -6.29 7.33
C ILE A 555 -20.79 -7.38 7.47
N PHE A 556 -20.52 -8.34 8.34
CA PHE A 556 -21.50 -9.34 8.71
C PHE A 556 -22.44 -8.83 9.81
N ASN A 557 -23.75 -8.96 9.62
CA ASN A 557 -24.71 -8.68 10.70
C ASN A 557 -24.93 -9.91 11.56
N GLN A 558 -24.12 -10.05 12.62
CA GLN A 558 -24.26 -11.12 13.61
C GLN A 558 -25.65 -11.16 14.28
N ARG A 559 -26.44 -10.08 14.22
CA ARG A 559 -27.76 -10.02 14.88
C ARG A 559 -28.85 -10.83 14.17
N LEU A 560 -28.63 -11.26 12.92
CA LEU A 560 -29.65 -11.95 12.12
C LEU A 560 -29.41 -13.45 11.95
N GLY A 561 -28.56 -14.03 12.80
CA GLY A 561 -28.34 -15.48 12.88
C GLY A 561 -27.09 -15.93 12.14
N ASP A 562 -26.57 -17.08 12.55
CA ASP A 562 -25.43 -17.73 11.92
C ASP A 562 -25.85 -18.36 10.57
N PRO A 563 -24.92 -18.54 9.60
CA PRO A 563 -25.23 -19.14 8.31
C PRO A 563 -25.42 -20.67 8.46
N VAL A 564 -26.60 -21.08 8.90
CA VAL A 564 -26.99 -22.49 9.14
C VAL A 564 -28.07 -22.96 8.17
N LEU A 565 -28.23 -24.27 8.02
CA LEU A 565 -29.28 -24.86 7.17
C LEU A 565 -30.68 -24.34 7.51
N GLY A 566 -31.45 -23.99 6.48
CA GLY A 566 -32.81 -23.46 6.65
C GLY A 566 -32.87 -22.07 7.31
N GLY A 567 -31.72 -21.50 7.68
CA GLY A 567 -31.61 -20.18 8.28
C GLY A 567 -31.56 -19.07 7.23
N THR A 568 -31.66 -17.85 7.74
CA THR A 568 -31.39 -16.63 6.98
C THR A 568 -30.21 -15.94 7.64
N PHE A 569 -29.29 -15.39 6.86
CA PHE A 569 -28.26 -14.50 7.37
C PHE A 569 -28.17 -13.24 6.50
N GLN A 570 -27.52 -12.19 7.01
CA GLN A 570 -27.36 -10.92 6.30
C GLN A 570 -25.90 -10.53 6.09
N ILE A 571 -25.62 -10.08 4.87
CA ILE A 571 -24.33 -9.56 4.45
C ILE A 571 -24.49 -8.08 4.15
N GLY A 572 -23.67 -7.27 4.78
CA GLY A 572 -23.67 -5.83 4.63
C GLY A 572 -22.46 -5.34 3.86
N ALA A 573 -22.65 -4.26 3.13
CA ALA A 573 -21.57 -3.42 2.64
C ALA A 573 -21.80 -2.01 3.20
N THR A 574 -20.94 -1.59 4.12
CA THR A 574 -21.08 -0.28 4.76
C THR A 574 -20.81 0.81 3.74
N CYS A 575 -21.62 1.87 3.76
CA CYS A 575 -21.52 3.04 2.90
C CYS A 575 -20.12 3.66 3.03
N ALA A 576 -19.21 3.23 2.16
CA ALA A 576 -17.93 3.87 1.99
C ALA A 576 -18.12 5.27 1.40
N ARG A 577 -17.20 6.18 1.68
CA ARG A 577 -17.07 7.44 0.92
C ARG A 577 -15.84 7.30 0.04
N GLY A 578 -15.97 7.52 -1.27
CA GLY A 578 -14.82 7.55 -2.18
C GLY A 578 -13.82 8.65 -1.79
N ALA A 579 -12.61 8.61 -2.37
CA ALA A 579 -11.57 9.61 -2.12
C ALA A 579 -12.01 11.06 -2.45
N SER A 580 -13.04 11.24 -3.28
CA SER A 580 -13.68 12.52 -3.59
C SER A 580 -14.73 12.97 -2.54
N GLY A 581 -14.95 12.20 -1.47
CA GLY A 581 -15.98 12.43 -0.46
C GLY A 581 -17.39 11.94 -0.85
N ASN A 582 -17.56 11.43 -2.07
CA ASN A 582 -18.83 10.89 -2.57
C ASN A 582 -19.26 9.65 -1.78
N ALA A 583 -20.47 9.65 -1.24
CA ALA A 583 -21.00 8.51 -0.53
C ALA A 583 -21.45 7.39 -1.49
N MET A 584 -21.30 6.15 -1.04
CA MET A 584 -21.89 4.98 -1.69
C MET A 584 -23.41 5.14 -1.82
N THR A 585 -23.95 4.86 -3.00
CA THR A 585 -25.40 4.88 -3.28
C THR A 585 -26.04 3.50 -3.13
N GLY A 586 -25.24 2.44 -3.24
CA GLY A 586 -25.67 1.06 -3.04
C GLY A 586 -24.55 0.07 -3.32
N ALA A 587 -24.90 -1.21 -3.36
CA ALA A 587 -23.95 -2.29 -3.64
C ALA A 587 -24.61 -3.41 -4.46
N ILE A 588 -23.80 -4.09 -5.26
CA ILE A 588 -24.13 -5.36 -5.91
C ILE A 588 -23.32 -6.44 -5.21
N PHE A 589 -23.94 -7.50 -4.72
CA PHE A 589 -23.23 -8.60 -4.08
C PHE A 589 -23.00 -9.72 -5.09
N LEU A 590 -21.75 -10.11 -5.23
CA LEU A 590 -21.32 -11.28 -5.97
C LEU A 590 -21.31 -12.45 -5.01
N LEU A 591 -22.02 -13.51 -5.35
CA LEU A 591 -21.90 -14.83 -4.72
C LEU A 591 -21.00 -15.66 -5.62
N GLY A 592 -19.98 -16.30 -5.06
CA GLY A 592 -19.13 -17.18 -5.82
C GLY A 592 -18.67 -18.39 -5.03
N ASP A 593 -17.92 -19.23 -5.73
CA ASP A 593 -17.22 -20.34 -5.12
C ASP A 593 -16.03 -19.80 -4.33
N ALA A 594 -16.02 -19.96 -3.01
CA ALA A 594 -14.89 -19.54 -2.16
C ALA A 594 -13.56 -20.18 -2.55
N ASP A 595 -13.67 -21.27 -3.31
CA ASP A 595 -12.63 -22.20 -3.62
C ASP A 595 -12.24 -22.14 -5.11
N GLY A 596 -12.88 -21.26 -5.88
CA GLY A 596 -12.48 -20.97 -7.25
C GLY A 596 -11.02 -20.50 -7.32
N ALA A 597 -10.26 -21.04 -8.26
CA ALA A 597 -8.90 -20.62 -8.63
C ALA A 597 -8.79 -19.18 -9.18
N PHE A 598 -9.76 -18.33 -8.87
CA PHE A 598 -10.04 -17.12 -9.59
C PHE A 598 -9.70 -15.94 -8.70
N VAL A 599 -8.52 -15.37 -8.92
CA VAL A 599 -8.26 -14.00 -8.49
C VAL A 599 -8.10 -13.19 -9.77
N ALA A 600 -9.07 -12.33 -10.07
CA ALA A 600 -9.04 -11.46 -11.23
C ALA A 600 -8.69 -10.04 -10.81
N ASP A 601 -7.69 -9.49 -11.47
CA ASP A 601 -7.34 -8.10 -11.39
C ASP A 601 -8.41 -7.27 -12.13
N LEU A 602 -9.08 -6.39 -11.40
CA LEU A 602 -10.13 -5.53 -11.92
C LEU A 602 -9.58 -4.17 -12.38
N ASP A 603 -8.29 -3.90 -12.20
CA ASP A 603 -7.67 -2.66 -12.66
C ASP A 603 -7.84 -2.37 -14.16
N PRO A 604 -7.81 -3.36 -15.09
CA PRO A 604 -8.15 -3.12 -16.50
C PRO A 604 -9.56 -2.56 -16.74
N LEU A 605 -10.47 -2.73 -15.79
CA LEU A 605 -11.83 -2.19 -15.84
C LEU A 605 -11.94 -0.82 -15.14
N GLY A 606 -10.82 -0.22 -14.75
CA GLY A 606 -10.75 1.08 -14.07
C GLY A 606 -10.77 1.00 -12.54
N PHE A 607 -10.56 -0.18 -11.95
CA PHE A 607 -10.54 -0.39 -10.51
C PHE A 607 -9.10 -0.60 -10.01
N ALA A 608 -8.32 0.48 -9.83
CA ALA A 608 -6.90 0.38 -9.46
C ALA A 608 -6.66 -0.56 -8.27
N GLY A 609 -5.83 -1.59 -8.52
CA GLY A 609 -5.53 -2.77 -7.68
C GLY A 609 -6.71 -3.42 -6.96
N SER A 610 -7.90 -3.23 -7.48
CA SER A 610 -9.05 -3.96 -7.02
C SER A 610 -8.98 -5.40 -7.49
N MET A 611 -9.29 -6.34 -6.61
CA MET A 611 -9.26 -7.75 -6.93
C MET A 611 -10.64 -8.35 -6.77
N LEU A 612 -11.05 -9.21 -7.70
CA LEU A 612 -12.17 -10.12 -7.52
C LEU A 612 -11.60 -11.46 -7.04
N TYR A 613 -11.91 -11.84 -5.79
CA TYR A 613 -11.25 -12.95 -5.10
C TYR A 613 -11.78 -14.34 -5.46
N PHE A 614 -12.88 -14.39 -6.20
CA PHE A 614 -13.52 -15.63 -6.59
C PHE A 614 -14.36 -15.44 -7.85
N ALA A 615 -14.64 -16.53 -8.57
CA ALA A 615 -15.47 -16.49 -9.74
C ALA A 615 -16.94 -16.31 -9.31
N PRO A 616 -17.63 -15.26 -9.79
CA PRO A 616 -19.03 -15.05 -9.44
C PRO A 616 -19.89 -16.15 -10.07
N LEU A 617 -20.61 -16.87 -9.23
CA LEU A 617 -21.63 -17.85 -9.60
C LEU A 617 -23.00 -17.20 -9.74
N ALA A 618 -23.26 -16.17 -8.94
CA ALA A 618 -24.48 -15.38 -8.98
C ALA A 618 -24.23 -13.93 -8.59
N VAL A 619 -25.17 -13.06 -8.96
CA VAL A 619 -25.11 -11.63 -8.71
C VAL A 619 -26.44 -11.19 -8.11
N SER A 620 -26.41 -10.44 -7.02
CA SER A 620 -27.62 -9.89 -6.42
C SER A 620 -28.19 -8.75 -7.28
N PRO A 621 -29.47 -8.41 -7.10
CA PRO A 621 -29.96 -7.10 -7.51
C PRO A 621 -29.16 -5.97 -6.85
N PHE A 622 -29.27 -4.77 -7.41
CA PHE A 622 -28.70 -3.57 -6.80
C PHE A 622 -29.39 -3.28 -5.46
N MET A 623 -28.60 -3.24 -4.38
CA MET A 623 -29.08 -2.97 -3.03
C MET A 623 -28.77 -1.52 -2.68
N GLY A 624 -29.79 -0.67 -2.58
CA GLY A 624 -29.61 0.73 -2.16
C GLY A 624 -29.03 0.83 -0.76
N CYS A 625 -28.18 1.83 -0.52
CA CYS A 625 -27.65 2.07 0.82
C CYS A 625 -28.73 2.72 1.71
N SER A 626 -29.00 2.15 2.87
CA SER A 626 -29.89 2.70 3.90
C SER A 626 -29.15 2.78 5.23
N GLN A 627 -29.26 3.91 5.94
CA GLN A 627 -28.54 4.15 7.20
C GLN A 627 -27.02 3.91 7.12
N GLY A 628 -26.43 4.12 5.95
CA GLY A 628 -25.02 3.89 5.76
C GLY A 628 -24.64 2.42 5.56
N THR A 629 -25.54 1.51 5.20
CA THR A 629 -25.19 0.14 4.78
C THR A 629 -26.15 -0.37 3.70
N ALA A 630 -25.63 -1.08 2.71
CA ALA A 630 -26.42 -1.90 1.79
C ALA A 630 -26.47 -3.34 2.33
N TRP A 631 -27.65 -3.94 2.48
CA TRP A 631 -27.82 -5.26 3.07
C TRP A 631 -28.36 -6.26 2.04
N LEU A 632 -27.73 -7.43 1.93
CA LEU A 632 -28.26 -8.60 1.25
C LEU A 632 -28.71 -9.63 2.30
N SER A 633 -29.97 -10.07 2.21
CA SER A 633 -30.45 -11.23 2.98
C SER A 633 -30.27 -12.50 2.16
N VAL A 634 -29.60 -13.49 2.71
CA VAL A 634 -29.31 -14.77 2.08
C VAL A 634 -30.07 -15.86 2.82
N GLN A 635 -30.94 -16.57 2.10
CA GLN A 635 -31.62 -17.76 2.59
C GLN A 635 -30.74 -18.98 2.31
N VAL A 636 -30.43 -19.77 3.34
CA VAL A 636 -29.71 -21.03 3.19
C VAL A 636 -30.73 -22.15 2.99
N PRO A 637 -30.75 -22.85 1.85
CA PRO A 637 -31.64 -23.98 1.65
C PRO A 637 -31.46 -25.04 2.75
N ASN A 638 -32.55 -25.67 3.18
CA ASN A 638 -32.48 -26.80 4.13
C ASN A 638 -32.03 -28.09 3.41
N GLN A 639 -30.78 -28.11 2.95
CA GLN A 639 -30.17 -29.22 2.22
C GLN A 639 -28.89 -29.67 2.93
N GLN A 640 -28.88 -30.90 3.44
CA GLN A 640 -27.75 -31.45 4.20
C GLN A 640 -26.41 -31.40 3.46
N GLN A 641 -26.43 -31.41 2.12
CA GLN A 641 -25.25 -31.31 1.27
C GLN A 641 -24.53 -29.96 1.38
N LEU A 642 -25.21 -28.92 1.89
CA LEU A 642 -24.63 -27.59 2.09
C LEU A 642 -23.81 -27.51 3.37
N VAL A 643 -23.95 -28.44 4.31
CA VAL A 643 -23.15 -28.43 5.54
C VAL A 643 -21.66 -28.49 5.20
N ASP A 644 -20.88 -27.63 5.85
CA ASP A 644 -19.44 -27.43 5.66
C ASP A 644 -19.04 -26.85 4.30
N THR A 645 -20.00 -26.61 3.40
CA THR A 645 -19.70 -25.91 2.15
C THR A 645 -19.28 -24.47 2.44
N VAL A 646 -18.30 -24.01 1.68
CA VAL A 646 -17.80 -22.63 1.78
C VAL A 646 -18.25 -21.89 0.54
N VAL A 647 -19.05 -20.85 0.74
CA VAL A 647 -19.40 -19.89 -0.31
C VAL A 647 -18.68 -18.57 -0.04
N ALA A 648 -18.45 -17.78 -1.08
CA ALA A 648 -17.83 -16.47 -0.93
C ALA A 648 -18.74 -15.35 -1.44
N PHE A 649 -18.62 -14.21 -0.76
CA PHE A 649 -19.31 -12.98 -1.10
C PHE A 649 -18.35 -11.82 -1.23
N GLN A 650 -18.67 -10.91 -2.12
CA GLN A 650 -17.89 -9.71 -2.38
C GLN A 650 -18.86 -8.69 -2.95
N ALA A 651 -18.82 -7.47 -2.44
CA ALA A 651 -19.66 -6.41 -2.92
C ALA A 651 -18.94 -5.59 -3.98
N LEU A 652 -19.65 -5.16 -5.02
CA LEU A 652 -19.28 -4.05 -5.89
C LEU A 652 -20.07 -2.84 -5.41
N LEU A 653 -19.40 -1.92 -4.73
CA LEU A 653 -19.97 -0.71 -4.14
C LEU A 653 -20.18 0.32 -5.23
N ALA A 654 -21.38 0.87 -5.38
CA ALA A 654 -21.63 1.98 -6.29
C ALA A 654 -21.29 3.30 -5.62
N ILE A 655 -20.20 3.93 -6.06
CA ILE A 655 -19.69 5.20 -5.57
C ILE A 655 -19.53 6.13 -6.79
N PRO A 656 -20.45 7.10 -6.96
CA PRO A 656 -20.38 8.03 -8.09
C PRO A 656 -19.01 8.72 -8.16
N GLY A 657 -18.40 8.71 -9.35
CA GLY A 657 -17.10 9.36 -9.58
C GLY A 657 -15.88 8.65 -8.98
N ALA A 658 -16.02 7.41 -8.47
CA ALA A 658 -14.86 6.62 -8.03
C ALA A 658 -13.95 6.22 -9.21
N ASN A 659 -14.56 5.88 -10.35
CA ASN A 659 -13.91 5.62 -11.64
C ASN A 659 -14.94 5.77 -12.77
N GLY A 660 -14.57 5.40 -14.00
CA GLY A 660 -15.45 5.48 -15.16
C GLY A 660 -16.77 4.68 -15.03
N LEU A 661 -16.80 3.64 -14.20
CA LEU A 661 -17.99 2.83 -13.93
C LEU A 661 -18.72 3.22 -12.64
N GLY A 662 -18.07 4.01 -11.76
CA GLY A 662 -18.60 4.35 -10.45
C GLY A 662 -18.80 3.14 -9.54
N LEU A 663 -18.04 2.06 -9.72
CA LEU A 663 -18.06 0.88 -8.84
C LEU A 663 -16.73 0.76 -8.08
N VAL A 664 -16.70 0.10 -6.93
CA VAL A 664 -15.48 -0.25 -6.19
C VAL A 664 -15.71 -1.60 -5.53
N PRO A 665 -14.89 -2.64 -5.75
CA PRO A 665 -15.08 -3.90 -5.05
C PRO A 665 -14.66 -3.79 -3.59
N SER A 666 -15.36 -4.50 -2.72
CA SER A 666 -14.97 -4.71 -1.32
C SER A 666 -13.89 -5.79 -1.22
N GLY A 667 -13.36 -6.03 -0.02
CA GLY A 667 -12.76 -7.33 0.28
C GLY A 667 -13.75 -8.49 0.06
N GLY A 668 -13.26 -9.72 0.01
CA GLY A 668 -14.11 -10.91 0.02
C GLY A 668 -14.56 -11.28 1.43
N MET A 669 -15.59 -12.12 1.51
CA MET A 669 -16.04 -12.76 2.73
C MET A 669 -16.34 -14.22 2.42
N ARG A 670 -15.73 -15.13 3.18
CA ARG A 670 -16.04 -16.55 3.13
C ARG A 670 -17.09 -16.88 4.17
N VAL A 671 -18.04 -17.72 3.79
CA VAL A 671 -19.14 -18.19 4.64
C VAL A 671 -19.14 -19.69 4.59
N GLN A 672 -18.84 -20.33 5.72
CA GLN A 672 -19.01 -21.75 5.90
C GLN A 672 -20.40 -22.01 6.45
N ILE A 673 -21.18 -22.84 5.76
CA ILE A 673 -22.54 -23.17 6.16
C ILE A 673 -22.51 -24.21 7.29
N GLY A 674 -23.11 -23.86 8.42
CA GLY A 674 -23.28 -24.72 9.60
C GLY A 674 -24.45 -25.69 9.47
N LYS A 675 -24.54 -26.60 10.43
CA LYS A 675 -25.66 -27.56 10.57
C LYS A 675 -26.93 -26.90 11.07
#